data_AF-A0A1A9BN76-F1
#
_entry.id   AF-A0A1A9BN76-F1
#
_cell.length_a   1.000
_cell.length_b   1.000
_cell.length_c   1.000
_cell.angle_alpha   90.00
_cell.angle_beta   90.00
_cell.angle_gamma   90.00
#
_symmetry.space_group_name_H-M   'P 1'
#
loop_
_entity.id
_entity.type
_entity.pdbx_description
1 polymer ?
#
loop_
_entity_poly.entity_id
_entity_poly.type
_entity_poly.pdbx_seq_one_letter_code
_entity_poly.pdbx_strand_id
1 'polypeptide(L)'
;MSLSPDEAVTALTDPAAPYLIGVRHHAPSLAAAVPALLEAAEPDVLLVELPAEMQEWLPWLGHAETRAPVALAAAPTGQETAAGPAFYPFADFSPELAAVRWADRHGVPVVACDLPLADRAWAEGRTAARSASVGPGIADALRARLTGRPGDDLWDRLVEATAPGSPPEALRRAALLTGWALREDATACGGVPELDLRRERWMRARIAEAIARGERAAVVVGAFHAPALLSGDTEVETVAGTHWTTSLIPYAYSLLDERSGYPAGIRDPEWQHLVLEAGGEPDALEEALTRAAVRVCAELRSLGHPSGPADAREISRLAGDLARLRGLPAAGRGELVEAVQTVLAQGEPYGRGRAVARAMERVLVGTRVGRPAPGAPRSGLAPAVEAEVAALGLPGPDDGAARDLRLDPLRSDLDRRRELLMRRLTVCRVPYGQAQEVTGAGGTEALTSRWEVRWTPATAAMLTAAGVRGVTAAQAAEGVLRERRRAELDDGGCTAEQVLRGLREAAECGLPALADERLADVADVLPNSGTLPELLAGLALLDRVRAGHIAGLGVEKDRGARAVAVAELLTSAAVRQVDGLTGSEDPSDAHALLELAHRADLLGGIRLTDALARLAADGSPLMRGAAGAVRVLLGHEAPEALGGRIASWVDSATGPEARSALAARLAGVLTAAGPLLESAPAALEPLLGRVVELADRAFLDRLPALRGGFDTLSPAARERLLSTVEDRLGGGRHVTDTGDVDPVALATWTRADLAARADLDRLGLLPSPRGASAEPEAPRPVPDLPDRQLSPADRWRLVLGRRQDRLPPSAAGLATALDELYGSGRGEGSRGGLPGSGGGREAPYPGVREWSEELAALFGPGIREEVLAAAAAEGRTDVLAELDPQSVRPSVDLLRTVLRHAGGLPEARLAALRPLVRRLVDELTRELATRLRPALHGTALPRPSRRPGGGLDLPRTLRANLATARRGEDGRVVVIPERPVFRTRAKRAAEWRLILVTDVSGSMEASTVWAALTASVLAGVPTLSTHFLAFSTKVVDLTDHVDDPLSLLLEVRVGGGTHIAAGLRHARELVTVPSRTLVVVVSDFEEGYPVGGLLAEVRALVGAGCQVLGCASLDDAGRPRYSTGVAGQLVAAGMPVAALSPLELARWVGEKIA
;
A
#
# COMPACT_ATOMS: atom_id res chain seq x y z
N MET A 1 6.57 24.53 -48.87
CA MET A 1 6.52 25.95 -48.47
C MET A 1 5.28 26.10 -47.62
N SER A 2 5.42 26.43 -46.34
CA SER A 2 4.27 26.66 -45.46
C SER A 2 3.51 27.89 -45.96
N LEU A 3 2.18 27.78 -46.01
CA LEU A 3 1.30 28.89 -46.34
C LEU A 3 1.49 30.00 -45.30
N SER A 4 1.39 31.27 -45.69
CA SER A 4 1.22 32.35 -44.72
C SER A 4 -0.14 32.24 -44.02
N PRO A 5 -0.33 32.83 -42.83
CA PRO A 5 -1.62 32.77 -42.12
C PRO A 5 -2.81 33.26 -42.97
N ASP A 6 -2.63 34.31 -43.76
CA ASP A 6 -3.68 34.86 -44.63
C ASP A 6 -4.02 33.92 -45.80
N GLU A 7 -3.01 33.28 -46.40
CA GLU A 7 -3.20 32.28 -47.44
C GLU A 7 -3.89 31.03 -46.88
N ALA A 8 -3.51 30.60 -45.67
CA ALA A 8 -4.11 29.45 -45.00
C ALA A 8 -5.61 29.68 -44.73
N VAL A 9 -5.99 30.85 -44.20
CA VAL A 9 -7.42 31.18 -43.99
C VAL A 9 -8.18 31.26 -45.28
N THR A 10 -7.59 31.88 -46.31
CA THR A 10 -8.24 32.00 -47.60
C THR A 10 -8.57 30.61 -48.16
N ALA A 11 -7.63 29.66 -48.07
CA ALA A 11 -7.86 28.28 -48.46
C ALA A 11 -8.91 27.57 -47.58
N LEU A 12 -8.87 27.76 -46.25
CA LEU A 12 -9.81 27.13 -45.30
C LEU A 12 -11.24 27.69 -45.37
N THR A 13 -11.41 28.88 -45.93
CA THR A 13 -12.71 29.54 -46.12
C THR A 13 -13.15 29.63 -47.58
N ASP A 14 -12.47 28.90 -48.49
CA ASP A 14 -12.81 28.90 -49.91
C ASP A 14 -14.24 28.37 -50.14
N PRO A 15 -15.13 29.13 -50.81
CA PRO A 15 -16.48 28.69 -51.12
C PRO A 15 -16.55 27.42 -52.00
N ALA A 16 -15.48 27.08 -52.72
CA ALA A 16 -15.40 25.86 -53.54
C ALA A 16 -15.00 24.61 -52.74
N ALA A 17 -14.56 24.78 -51.49
CA ALA A 17 -14.23 23.71 -50.56
C ALA A 17 -15.45 23.31 -49.70
N PRO A 18 -15.45 22.15 -49.02
CA PRO A 18 -16.44 21.86 -47.99
C PRO A 18 -16.49 22.97 -46.94
N TYR A 19 -17.68 23.30 -46.42
CA TYR A 19 -17.84 24.39 -45.47
C TYR A 19 -17.32 23.96 -44.08
N LEU A 20 -16.05 24.23 -43.81
CA LEU A 20 -15.38 23.83 -42.57
C LEU A 20 -15.71 24.76 -41.41
N ILE A 21 -16.10 24.19 -40.27
CA ILE A 21 -16.21 24.86 -38.98
C ILE A 21 -15.24 24.14 -38.02
N GLY A 22 -14.10 24.78 -37.76
CA GLY A 22 -13.12 24.28 -36.79
C GLY A 22 -13.61 24.55 -35.37
N VAL A 23 -13.70 23.53 -34.52
CA VAL A 23 -14.25 23.63 -33.17
C VAL A 23 -13.28 23.14 -32.10
N ARG A 24 -13.54 23.57 -30.87
CA ARG A 24 -13.13 22.89 -29.65
C ARG A 24 -14.40 22.30 -29.05
N HIS A 25 -14.32 21.08 -28.51
CA HIS A 25 -15.46 20.29 -28.00
C HIS A 25 -16.40 21.05 -27.05
N HIS A 26 -15.87 22.02 -26.32
CA HIS A 26 -16.62 22.99 -25.54
C HIS A 26 -16.13 24.40 -25.87
N ALA A 27 -16.96 25.18 -26.57
CA ALA A 27 -16.65 26.53 -27.03
C ALA A 27 -17.95 27.35 -27.09
N PRO A 28 -18.33 28.06 -26.01
CA PRO A 28 -19.66 28.67 -25.89
C PRO A 28 -19.93 29.75 -26.91
N SER A 29 -18.96 30.62 -27.20
CA SER A 29 -19.16 31.67 -28.22
C SER A 29 -19.32 31.07 -29.61
N LEU A 30 -18.55 30.03 -29.93
CA LEU A 30 -18.67 29.36 -31.22
C LEU A 30 -19.99 28.58 -31.33
N ALA A 31 -20.42 27.90 -30.27
CA ALA A 31 -21.70 27.20 -30.22
C ALA A 31 -22.89 28.16 -30.44
N ALA A 32 -22.82 29.40 -29.92
CA ALA A 32 -23.82 30.44 -30.20
C ALA A 32 -23.82 30.87 -31.69
N ALA A 33 -22.65 30.90 -32.33
CA ALA A 33 -22.49 31.33 -33.72
C ALA A 33 -22.81 30.24 -34.76
N VAL A 34 -22.64 28.96 -34.42
CA VAL A 34 -22.83 27.82 -35.34
C VAL A 34 -24.18 27.84 -36.08
N PRO A 35 -25.34 28.07 -35.43
CA PRO A 35 -26.61 28.13 -36.15
C PRO A 35 -26.62 29.19 -37.27
N ALA A 36 -26.05 30.38 -37.03
CA ALA A 36 -25.97 31.43 -38.04
C ALA A 36 -24.98 31.10 -39.17
N LEU A 37 -23.88 30.41 -38.85
CA LEU A 37 -22.92 29.92 -39.84
C LEU A 37 -23.56 28.87 -40.77
N LEU A 38 -24.30 27.92 -40.20
CA LEU A 38 -24.98 26.87 -40.96
C LEU A 38 -26.14 27.43 -41.79
N GLU A 39 -26.89 28.40 -41.27
CA GLU A 39 -27.91 29.11 -42.03
C GLU A 39 -27.32 29.81 -43.27
N ALA A 40 -26.16 30.47 -43.12
CA ALA A 40 -25.47 31.12 -44.22
C ALA A 40 -24.85 30.15 -45.24
N ALA A 41 -24.47 28.95 -44.79
CA ALA A 41 -23.86 27.93 -45.63
C ALA A 41 -24.87 27.08 -46.42
N GLU A 42 -26.11 26.98 -45.92
CA GLU A 42 -27.20 26.15 -46.48
C GLU A 42 -26.75 24.72 -46.85
N PRO A 43 -26.16 23.92 -45.93
CA PRO A 43 -25.66 22.60 -46.27
C PRO A 43 -26.79 21.60 -46.55
N ASP A 44 -26.54 20.68 -47.49
CA ASP A 44 -27.41 19.53 -47.76
C ASP A 44 -27.08 18.35 -46.83
N VAL A 45 -25.87 18.33 -46.25
CA VAL A 45 -25.44 17.32 -45.26
C VAL A 45 -24.47 17.92 -44.24
N LEU A 46 -24.63 17.53 -42.97
CA LEU A 46 -23.75 17.93 -41.88
C LEU A 46 -22.87 16.74 -41.45
N LEU A 47 -21.55 16.90 -41.51
CA LEU A 47 -20.59 15.93 -40.99
C LEU A 47 -20.06 16.41 -39.64
N VAL A 48 -20.09 15.55 -38.63
CA VAL A 48 -19.63 15.86 -37.26
C VAL A 48 -18.55 14.86 -36.84
N GLU A 49 -17.49 15.35 -36.21
CA GLU A 49 -16.40 14.53 -35.64
C GLU A 49 -16.89 13.65 -34.49
N LEU A 50 -17.49 12.52 -34.83
CA LEU A 50 -17.88 11.46 -33.92
C LEU A 50 -17.57 10.09 -34.54
N PRO A 51 -17.18 9.08 -33.74
CA PRO A 51 -16.96 7.74 -34.25
C PRO A 51 -18.23 7.15 -34.87
N ALA A 52 -18.06 6.30 -35.87
CA ALA A 52 -19.15 5.70 -36.63
C ALA A 52 -20.19 4.98 -35.74
N GLU A 53 -19.76 4.34 -34.64
CA GLU A 53 -20.64 3.66 -33.68
C GLU A 53 -21.63 4.60 -32.97
N MET A 54 -21.39 5.91 -33.00
CA MET A 54 -22.28 6.92 -32.40
C MET A 54 -23.41 7.36 -33.33
N GLN A 55 -23.39 6.95 -34.60
CA GLN A 55 -24.34 7.38 -35.63
C GLN A 55 -25.81 7.17 -35.22
N GLU A 56 -26.13 6.06 -34.57
CA GLU A 56 -27.50 5.72 -34.17
C GLU A 56 -28.07 6.65 -33.08
N TRP A 57 -27.20 7.33 -32.34
CA TRP A 57 -27.58 8.20 -31.22
C TRP A 57 -27.76 9.66 -31.63
N LEU A 58 -27.31 10.06 -32.82
CA LEU A 58 -27.42 11.46 -33.30
C LEU A 58 -28.85 12.00 -33.31
N PRO A 59 -29.89 11.25 -33.75
CA PRO A 59 -31.27 11.71 -33.66
C PRO A 59 -31.73 11.98 -32.21
N TRP A 60 -31.30 11.13 -31.27
CA TRP A 60 -31.64 11.29 -29.84
C TRP A 60 -30.87 12.44 -29.18
N LEU A 61 -29.62 12.66 -29.62
CA LEU A 61 -28.79 13.76 -29.17
C LEU A 61 -29.35 15.12 -29.63
N GLY A 62 -29.84 15.19 -30.87
CA GLY A 62 -30.50 16.38 -31.45
C GLY A 62 -31.92 16.63 -30.95
N HIS A 63 -32.60 15.60 -30.43
CA HIS A 63 -34.01 15.66 -30.06
C HIS A 63 -34.36 16.82 -29.10
N ALA A 64 -35.46 17.53 -29.38
CA ALA A 64 -35.87 18.72 -28.63
C ALA A 64 -36.10 18.50 -27.12
N GLU A 65 -36.49 17.29 -26.71
CA GLU A 65 -36.66 16.94 -25.28
C GLU A 65 -35.37 16.52 -24.55
N THR A 66 -34.26 16.32 -25.27
CA THR A 66 -32.96 16.00 -24.69
C THR A 66 -32.34 17.28 -24.10
N ARG A 67 -32.19 17.30 -22.77
CA ARG A 67 -31.58 18.43 -22.04
C ARG A 67 -30.13 18.11 -21.75
N ALA A 68 -29.20 18.92 -22.26
CA ALA A 68 -27.79 18.77 -21.93
C ALA A 68 -27.52 19.28 -20.49
N PRO A 69 -26.45 18.80 -19.81
CA PRO A 69 -25.40 17.94 -20.33
C PRO A 69 -25.77 16.45 -20.39
N VAL A 70 -25.46 15.80 -21.52
CA VAL A 70 -25.61 14.34 -21.74
C VAL A 70 -24.30 13.79 -22.29
N ALA A 71 -24.06 12.49 -22.23
CA ALA A 71 -22.86 11.91 -22.82
C ALA A 71 -23.20 10.70 -23.68
N LEU A 72 -22.50 10.57 -24.80
CA LEU A 72 -22.42 9.31 -25.52
C LEU A 72 -21.34 8.46 -24.87
N ALA A 73 -21.72 7.29 -24.38
CA ALA A 73 -20.81 6.34 -23.73
C ALA A 73 -20.57 5.14 -24.65
N ALA A 74 -19.33 4.72 -24.76
CA ALA A 74 -18.91 3.53 -25.51
C ALA A 74 -18.12 2.61 -24.59
N ALA A 75 -18.47 1.33 -24.55
CA ALA A 75 -17.71 0.30 -23.84
C ALA A 75 -17.33 -0.84 -24.80
N PRO A 76 -16.07 -1.31 -24.81
CA PRO A 76 -15.67 -2.42 -25.66
C PRO A 76 -16.34 -3.71 -25.20
N THR A 77 -16.76 -4.56 -26.15
CA THR A 77 -17.23 -5.92 -25.84
C THR A 77 -16.07 -6.91 -26.04
N GLY A 78 -15.53 -7.45 -24.95
CA GLY A 78 -14.45 -8.44 -24.97
C GLY A 78 -13.33 -8.18 -23.95
N GLN A 79 -12.61 -9.24 -23.57
CA GLN A 79 -11.57 -9.25 -22.53
C GLN A 79 -10.24 -8.58 -22.94
N GLU A 80 -9.99 -8.34 -24.23
CA GLU A 80 -8.63 -8.06 -24.72
C GLU A 80 -8.27 -6.58 -24.87
N THR A 81 -9.19 -5.64 -24.68
CA THR A 81 -8.85 -4.22 -24.81
C THR A 81 -8.54 -3.61 -23.45
N ALA A 82 -7.29 -3.20 -23.21
CA ALA A 82 -6.90 -2.32 -22.11
C ALA A 82 -7.57 -0.92 -22.13
N ALA A 83 -8.53 -0.71 -23.04
CA ALA A 83 -9.31 0.51 -23.19
C ALA A 83 -10.45 0.53 -22.16
N GLY A 84 -10.43 1.51 -21.26
CA GLY A 84 -11.61 1.82 -20.43
C GLY A 84 -12.78 2.34 -21.26
N PRO A 85 -13.98 2.51 -20.65
CA PRO A 85 -15.11 3.13 -21.32
C PRO A 85 -14.74 4.54 -21.84
N ALA A 86 -15.18 4.85 -23.06
CA ALA A 86 -15.02 6.16 -23.67
C ALA A 86 -16.29 6.99 -23.46
N PHE A 87 -16.13 8.24 -23.05
CA PHE A 87 -17.24 9.18 -22.85
C PHE A 87 -17.05 10.40 -23.74
N TYR A 88 -18.10 10.75 -24.46
CA TYR A 88 -18.19 11.96 -25.29
C TYR A 88 -19.32 12.82 -24.72
N PRO A 89 -19.04 13.66 -23.71
CA PRO A 89 -20.04 14.47 -23.04
C PRO A 89 -20.35 15.72 -23.86
N PHE A 90 -21.61 16.06 -24.03
CA PHE A 90 -22.10 17.24 -24.73
C PHE A 90 -22.82 18.17 -23.77
N ALA A 91 -22.55 19.46 -23.89
CA ALA A 91 -23.31 20.52 -23.25
C ALA A 91 -23.94 21.43 -24.30
N ASP A 92 -24.88 22.31 -23.92
CA ASP A 92 -25.48 23.26 -24.86
C ASP A 92 -24.43 24.19 -25.51
N PHE A 93 -23.27 24.36 -24.86
CA PHE A 93 -22.10 25.11 -25.35
C PHE A 93 -21.09 24.25 -26.13
N SER A 94 -21.45 23.01 -26.51
CA SER A 94 -20.70 22.22 -27.48
C SER A 94 -21.15 22.60 -28.90
N PRO A 95 -20.26 23.16 -29.74
CA PRO A 95 -20.60 23.53 -31.13
C PRO A 95 -21.16 22.37 -31.95
N GLU A 96 -20.68 21.15 -31.69
CA GLU A 96 -21.15 19.91 -32.30
C GLU A 96 -22.62 19.65 -31.96
N LEU A 97 -23.01 19.80 -30.69
CA LEU A 97 -24.41 19.65 -30.27
C LEU A 97 -25.29 20.76 -30.86
N ALA A 98 -24.79 22.00 -30.91
CA ALA A 98 -25.49 23.11 -31.53
C ALA A 98 -25.76 22.84 -33.03
N ALA A 99 -24.78 22.28 -33.74
CA ALA A 99 -24.89 21.88 -35.14
C ALA A 99 -25.90 20.74 -35.34
N VAL A 100 -25.80 19.67 -34.53
CA VAL A 100 -26.74 18.53 -34.57
C VAL A 100 -28.19 18.99 -34.33
N ARG A 101 -28.42 19.87 -33.35
CA ARG A 101 -29.74 20.41 -33.06
C ARG A 101 -30.25 21.36 -34.14
N TRP A 102 -29.38 22.13 -34.79
CA TRP A 102 -29.76 22.95 -35.95
C TRP A 102 -30.18 22.04 -37.11
N ALA A 103 -29.41 20.98 -37.39
CA ALA A 103 -29.69 20.04 -38.48
C ALA A 103 -31.02 19.29 -38.27
N ASP A 104 -31.29 18.83 -37.04
CA ASP A 104 -32.58 18.21 -36.67
C ASP A 104 -33.78 19.14 -36.94
N ARG A 105 -33.67 20.43 -36.57
CA ARG A 105 -34.73 21.42 -36.83
C ARG A 105 -34.96 21.74 -38.30
N HIS A 106 -33.94 21.62 -39.14
CA HIS A 106 -34.00 21.96 -40.57
C HIS A 106 -34.12 20.72 -41.47
N GLY A 107 -34.18 19.51 -40.89
CA GLY A 107 -34.26 18.26 -41.65
C GLY A 107 -32.99 17.93 -42.44
N VAL A 108 -31.83 18.47 -42.03
CA VAL A 108 -30.53 18.20 -42.66
C VAL A 108 -29.95 16.91 -42.07
N PRO A 109 -29.56 15.90 -42.88
CA PRO A 109 -28.97 14.67 -42.38
C PRO A 109 -27.61 14.92 -41.72
N VAL A 110 -27.37 14.23 -40.59
CA VAL A 110 -26.11 14.29 -39.84
C VAL A 110 -25.35 12.98 -39.95
N VAL A 111 -24.07 13.06 -40.29
CA VAL A 111 -23.18 11.91 -40.47
C VAL A 111 -22.00 12.00 -39.51
N ALA A 112 -21.78 10.95 -38.72
CA ALA A 112 -20.60 10.76 -37.89
C ALA A 112 -19.40 10.45 -38.81
N CYS A 113 -18.40 11.33 -38.83
CA CYS A 113 -17.32 11.30 -39.82
C CYS A 113 -15.93 10.95 -39.25
N ASP A 114 -15.82 10.57 -37.97
CA ASP A 114 -14.54 10.20 -37.35
C ASP A 114 -14.27 8.68 -37.42
N LEU A 115 -13.03 8.30 -37.14
CA LEU A 115 -12.53 6.92 -37.17
C LEU A 115 -13.35 6.01 -36.23
N PRO A 116 -13.75 4.80 -36.67
CA PRO A 116 -14.47 3.85 -35.83
C PRO A 116 -13.68 3.47 -34.58
N LEU A 117 -14.38 3.23 -33.47
CA LEU A 117 -13.78 2.84 -32.19
C LEU A 117 -13.11 1.46 -32.26
N ALA A 118 -13.52 0.62 -33.20
CA ALA A 118 -12.92 -0.67 -33.51
C ALA A 118 -11.47 -0.58 -34.06
N ASP A 119 -11.00 0.59 -34.51
CA ASP A 119 -9.66 0.73 -35.09
C ASP A 119 -8.55 0.58 -34.03
N ARG A 120 -7.52 -0.21 -34.36
CA ARG A 120 -6.38 -0.50 -33.47
C ARG A 120 -5.56 0.75 -33.13
N ALA A 121 -5.59 1.78 -33.97
CA ALA A 121 -4.87 3.03 -33.74
C ALA A 121 -5.23 3.71 -32.41
N TRP A 122 -6.46 3.54 -31.92
CA TRP A 122 -6.89 4.04 -30.61
C TRP A 122 -6.11 3.41 -29.45
N ALA A 123 -5.65 2.16 -29.58
CA ALA A 123 -4.84 1.48 -28.58
C ALA A 123 -3.37 1.89 -28.65
N GLU A 124 -2.82 2.00 -29.86
CA GLU A 124 -1.41 2.32 -30.11
C GLU A 124 -1.08 3.78 -29.75
N GLY A 125 -2.00 4.72 -30.01
CA GLY A 125 -1.83 6.16 -29.72
C GLY A 125 -1.71 6.48 -28.22
N ARG A 126 -2.31 5.68 -27.33
CA ARG A 126 -2.23 5.89 -25.86
C ARG A 126 -0.84 5.66 -25.29
N THR A 127 -0.03 4.82 -25.93
CA THR A 127 1.35 4.51 -25.54
C THR A 127 2.35 5.61 -25.95
N ALA A 128 2.03 6.38 -26.99
CA ALA A 128 2.94 7.37 -27.58
C ALA A 128 2.87 8.78 -26.92
N ALA A 129 1.85 9.07 -26.13
CA ALA A 129 1.60 10.39 -25.52
C ALA A 129 2.59 10.81 -24.41
N ARG A 130 3.73 10.11 -24.24
CA ARG A 130 4.78 10.41 -23.23
C ARG A 130 6.06 11.02 -23.80
N SER A 131 6.08 11.42 -25.08
CA SER A 131 7.20 12.15 -25.66
C SER A 131 6.95 13.66 -25.57
N ALA A 132 7.58 14.34 -24.61
CA ALA A 132 7.59 15.80 -24.52
C ALA A 132 8.24 16.43 -25.77
N SER A 133 7.64 17.50 -26.29
CA SER A 133 8.17 18.27 -27.42
C SER A 133 9.46 19.02 -27.05
N VAL A 134 10.36 19.11 -28.03
CA VAL A 134 11.61 19.88 -27.99
C VAL A 134 11.46 21.07 -28.94
N GLY A 135 11.41 22.30 -28.39
CA GLY A 135 11.52 23.57 -29.12
C GLY A 135 10.27 24.48 -29.05
N PRO A 136 10.43 25.82 -29.08
CA PRO A 136 9.29 26.77 -29.07
C PRO A 136 8.62 26.89 -30.45
N GLY A 137 7.32 26.61 -30.51
CA GLY A 137 6.48 26.73 -31.72
C GLY A 137 5.80 28.09 -31.90
N ILE A 138 5.03 28.24 -32.98
CA ILE A 138 4.17 29.40 -33.29
C ILE A 138 3.17 29.65 -32.15
N ALA A 139 2.57 28.60 -31.58
CA ALA A 139 1.63 28.69 -30.47
C ALA A 139 2.29 29.21 -29.18
N ASP A 140 3.58 28.90 -28.95
CA ASP A 140 4.33 29.41 -27.80
C ASP A 140 4.68 30.90 -28.00
N ALA A 141 5.04 31.29 -29.22
CA ALA A 141 5.26 32.69 -29.58
C ALA A 141 3.97 33.54 -29.45
N LEU A 142 2.82 32.99 -29.85
CA LEU A 142 1.52 33.63 -29.67
C LEU A 142 1.14 33.75 -28.19
N ARG A 143 1.27 32.68 -27.40
CA ARG A 143 1.02 32.71 -25.94
C ARG A 143 1.90 33.73 -25.22
N ALA A 144 3.18 33.82 -25.56
CA ALA A 144 4.11 34.78 -24.98
C ALA A 144 3.75 36.24 -25.28
N ARG A 145 3.16 36.53 -26.45
CA ARG A 145 2.77 37.90 -26.85
C ARG A 145 1.41 38.35 -26.32
N LEU A 146 0.49 37.43 -26.05
CA LEU A 146 -0.88 37.77 -25.64
C LEU A 146 -0.96 38.16 -24.16
N THR A 147 -0.48 37.31 -23.24
CA THR A 147 -0.68 37.54 -21.79
C THR A 147 0.52 37.23 -20.91
N GLY A 148 1.46 36.40 -21.39
CA GLY A 148 2.62 35.96 -20.60
C GLY A 148 2.28 35.11 -19.37
N ARG A 149 1.03 34.63 -19.22
CA ARG A 149 0.60 33.83 -18.07
C ARG A 149 0.90 32.34 -18.28
N PRO A 150 1.58 31.68 -17.34
CA PRO A 150 1.70 30.23 -17.36
C PRO A 150 0.31 29.59 -17.23
N GLY A 151 -0.13 28.84 -18.23
CA GLY A 151 -1.37 28.05 -18.19
C GLY A 151 -2.64 28.69 -18.76
N ASP A 152 -2.57 29.87 -19.41
CA ASP A 152 -3.70 30.38 -20.21
C ASP A 152 -3.77 29.61 -21.56
N ASP A 153 -4.97 29.14 -21.92
CA ASP A 153 -5.23 28.44 -23.19
C ASP A 153 -5.25 29.44 -24.36
N LEU A 154 -4.63 29.05 -25.48
CA LEU A 154 -4.58 29.85 -26.70
C LEU A 154 -5.99 30.06 -27.28
N TRP A 155 -6.85 29.04 -27.20
CA TRP A 155 -8.24 29.12 -27.67
C TRP A 155 -9.04 30.18 -26.92
N ASP A 156 -8.97 30.17 -25.58
CA ASP A 156 -9.69 31.12 -24.71
C ASP A 156 -9.37 32.58 -25.07
N ARG A 157 -8.13 32.86 -25.50
CA ARG A 157 -7.69 34.23 -25.81
C ARG A 157 -7.93 34.66 -27.26
N LEU A 158 -7.73 33.77 -28.23
CA LEU A 158 -7.87 34.12 -29.64
C LEU A 158 -9.31 34.02 -30.15
N VAL A 159 -10.12 33.15 -29.54
CA VAL A 159 -11.48 32.83 -29.99
C VAL A 159 -12.51 33.35 -28.98
N GLU A 160 -12.49 32.88 -27.73
CA GLU A 160 -13.57 33.20 -26.77
C GLU A 160 -13.50 34.67 -26.30
N ALA A 161 -12.32 35.18 -25.93
CA ALA A 161 -12.18 36.53 -25.39
C ALA A 161 -12.43 37.65 -26.42
N THR A 162 -12.30 37.34 -27.72
CA THR A 162 -12.51 38.28 -28.83
C THR A 162 -13.91 38.14 -29.45
N ALA A 163 -14.67 37.10 -29.07
CA ALA A 163 -15.99 36.83 -29.63
C ALA A 163 -17.05 37.90 -29.35
N PRO A 164 -17.11 38.56 -28.17
CA PRO A 164 -18.14 39.57 -27.91
C PRO A 164 -18.09 40.72 -28.93
N GLY A 165 -19.20 40.94 -29.63
CA GLY A 165 -19.34 41.93 -30.71
C GLY A 165 -18.76 41.53 -32.07
N SER A 166 -18.18 40.33 -32.19
CA SER A 166 -17.63 39.81 -33.46
C SER A 166 -18.71 39.11 -34.29
N PRO A 167 -18.72 39.26 -35.63
CA PRO A 167 -19.65 38.52 -36.49
C PRO A 167 -19.29 37.02 -36.53
N PRO A 168 -20.26 36.12 -36.77
CA PRO A 168 -20.03 34.66 -36.79
C PRO A 168 -18.86 34.23 -37.69
N GLU A 169 -18.72 34.81 -38.89
CA GLU A 169 -17.65 34.46 -39.81
C GLU A 169 -16.25 34.86 -39.30
N ALA A 170 -16.13 35.96 -38.54
CA ALA A 170 -14.87 36.32 -37.91
C ALA A 170 -14.46 35.29 -36.84
N LEU A 171 -15.43 34.77 -36.09
CA LEU A 171 -15.20 33.72 -35.10
C LEU A 171 -14.80 32.39 -35.75
N ARG A 172 -15.46 32.01 -36.84
CA ARG A 172 -15.09 30.85 -37.66
C ARG A 172 -13.65 30.96 -38.17
N ARG A 173 -13.26 32.12 -38.72
CA ARG A 173 -11.89 32.38 -39.18
C ARG A 173 -10.87 32.29 -38.06
N ALA A 174 -11.16 32.84 -36.88
CA ALA A 174 -10.29 32.78 -35.71
C ALA A 174 -10.06 31.33 -35.23
N ALA A 175 -11.12 30.52 -35.21
CA ALA A 175 -11.05 29.12 -34.83
C ALA A 175 -10.21 28.29 -35.82
N LEU A 176 -10.44 28.46 -37.13
CA LEU A 176 -9.67 27.80 -38.19
C LEU A 176 -8.18 28.20 -38.17
N LEU A 177 -7.89 29.49 -37.95
CA LEU A 177 -6.51 29.98 -37.77
C LEU A 177 -5.81 29.33 -36.57
N THR A 178 -6.51 29.23 -35.45
CA THR A 178 -5.96 28.64 -34.22
C THR A 178 -5.64 27.16 -34.45
N GLY A 179 -6.54 26.43 -35.11
CA GLY A 179 -6.32 25.04 -35.52
C GLY A 179 -5.13 24.86 -36.47
N TRP A 180 -5.01 25.72 -37.48
CA TRP A 180 -3.87 25.75 -38.39
C TRP A 180 -2.54 25.99 -37.67
N ALA A 181 -2.48 26.96 -36.76
CA ALA A 181 -1.26 27.24 -36.00
C ALA A 181 -0.80 26.04 -35.14
N LEU A 182 -1.75 25.36 -34.47
CA LEU A 182 -1.46 24.14 -33.70
C LEU A 182 -0.98 23.00 -34.59
N ARG A 183 -1.52 22.90 -35.81
CA ARG A 183 -1.15 21.88 -36.79
C ARG A 183 0.26 22.07 -37.35
N GLU A 184 0.63 23.31 -37.66
CA GLU A 184 1.99 23.65 -38.10
C GLU A 184 3.01 23.33 -37.01
N ASP A 185 2.70 23.63 -35.74
CA ASP A 185 3.58 23.29 -34.61
C ASP A 185 3.79 21.79 -34.45
N ALA A 186 2.72 20.99 -34.52
CA ALA A 186 2.84 19.53 -34.45
C ALA A 186 3.73 18.99 -35.60
N THR A 187 3.57 19.55 -36.79
CA THR A 187 4.37 19.18 -37.97
C THR A 187 5.85 19.56 -37.78
N ALA A 188 6.12 20.73 -37.19
CA ALA A 188 7.48 21.22 -36.95
C ALA A 188 8.19 20.52 -35.77
N CYS A 189 7.44 20.08 -34.75
CA CYS A 189 7.98 19.62 -33.46
C CYS A 189 7.91 18.10 -33.23
N GLY A 190 7.98 17.30 -34.29
CA GLY A 190 8.02 15.83 -34.19
C GLY A 190 7.08 15.07 -35.12
N GLY A 191 6.28 15.79 -35.91
CA GLY A 191 5.30 15.20 -36.81
C GLY A 191 3.93 15.00 -36.14
N VAL A 192 2.91 14.83 -36.96
CA VAL A 192 1.54 14.58 -36.52
C VAL A 192 1.42 13.13 -36.03
N PRO A 193 0.75 12.87 -34.88
CA PRO A 193 0.53 11.51 -34.41
C PRO A 193 -0.16 10.61 -35.43
N GLU A 194 0.24 9.34 -35.52
CA GLU A 194 -0.35 8.39 -36.49
C GLU A 194 -1.86 8.20 -36.31
N LEU A 195 -2.36 8.29 -35.06
CA LEU A 195 -3.79 8.27 -34.78
C LEU A 195 -4.52 9.40 -35.51
N ASP A 196 -4.01 10.64 -35.41
CA ASP A 196 -4.63 11.80 -36.05
C ASP A 196 -4.57 11.71 -37.58
N LEU A 197 -3.47 11.19 -38.15
CA LEU A 197 -3.36 10.94 -39.59
C LEU A 197 -4.40 9.94 -40.09
N ARG A 198 -4.68 8.87 -39.33
CA ARG A 198 -5.73 7.89 -39.64
C ARG A 198 -7.12 8.49 -39.56
N ARG A 199 -7.39 9.27 -38.50
CA ARG A 199 -8.65 10.00 -38.32
C ARG A 199 -8.91 10.95 -39.49
N GLU A 200 -7.90 11.72 -39.90
CA GLU A 200 -8.02 12.65 -41.04
C GLU A 200 -8.23 11.96 -42.39
N ARG A 201 -7.57 10.81 -42.64
CA ARG A 201 -7.84 9.97 -43.82
C ARG A 201 -9.31 9.54 -43.87
N TRP A 202 -9.83 9.05 -42.74
CA TRP A 202 -11.22 8.62 -42.63
C TRP A 202 -12.21 9.79 -42.84
N MET A 203 -11.96 10.94 -42.20
CA MET A 203 -12.78 12.14 -42.38
C MET A 203 -12.81 12.60 -43.84
N ARG A 204 -11.65 12.65 -44.53
CA ARG A 204 -11.57 13.02 -45.95
C ARG A 204 -12.38 12.07 -46.83
N ALA A 205 -12.33 10.76 -46.58
CA ALA A 205 -13.12 9.79 -47.33
C ALA A 205 -14.63 10.03 -47.20
N ARG A 206 -15.11 10.31 -45.97
CA ARG A 206 -16.52 10.64 -45.72
C ARG A 206 -16.96 11.95 -46.40
N ILE A 207 -16.10 12.96 -46.39
CA ILE A 207 -16.35 14.23 -47.10
C ILE A 207 -16.40 14.00 -48.62
N ALA A 208 -15.45 13.23 -49.17
CA ALA A 208 -15.41 12.91 -50.60
C ALA A 208 -16.66 12.13 -51.04
N GLU A 209 -17.19 11.22 -50.20
CA GLU A 209 -18.44 10.52 -50.47
C GLU A 209 -19.65 11.45 -50.54
N ALA A 210 -19.76 12.43 -49.65
CA ALA A 210 -20.83 13.43 -49.68
C ALA A 210 -20.75 14.29 -50.96
N ILE A 211 -19.56 14.79 -51.28
CA ILE A 211 -19.32 15.60 -52.49
C ILE A 211 -19.61 14.78 -53.76
N ALA A 212 -19.24 13.49 -53.78
CA ALA A 212 -19.54 12.60 -54.91
C ALA A 212 -21.04 12.36 -55.13
N ARG A 213 -21.88 12.52 -54.10
CA ARG A 213 -23.35 12.51 -54.21
C ARG A 213 -23.93 13.84 -54.71
N GLY A 214 -23.09 14.87 -54.88
CA GLY A 214 -23.50 16.22 -55.27
C GLY A 214 -24.05 17.06 -54.12
N GLU A 215 -23.79 16.67 -52.87
CA GLU A 215 -24.29 17.35 -51.68
C GLU A 215 -23.34 18.48 -51.24
N ARG A 216 -23.89 19.62 -50.82
CA ARG A 216 -23.12 20.67 -50.13
C ARG A 216 -22.85 20.25 -48.68
N ALA A 217 -21.61 19.88 -48.40
CA ALA A 217 -21.20 19.41 -47.09
C ALA A 217 -20.73 20.54 -46.17
N ALA A 218 -21.34 20.67 -44.98
CA ALA A 218 -20.76 21.39 -43.85
C ALA A 218 -20.08 20.40 -42.89
N VAL A 219 -18.90 20.75 -42.39
CA VAL A 219 -18.06 19.85 -41.59
C VAL A 219 -17.70 20.51 -40.27
N VAL A 220 -18.15 19.93 -39.16
CA VAL A 220 -17.86 20.37 -37.78
C VAL A 220 -16.84 19.42 -37.18
N VAL A 221 -15.59 19.86 -37.11
CA VAL A 221 -14.43 19.06 -36.71
C VAL A 221 -13.52 19.86 -35.80
N GLY A 222 -12.78 19.16 -34.95
CA GLY A 222 -11.69 19.71 -34.15
C GLY A 222 -10.81 20.60 -35.01
N ALA A 223 -10.60 21.85 -34.58
CA ALA A 223 -9.94 22.86 -35.39
C ALA A 223 -8.54 22.42 -35.87
N PHE A 224 -7.85 21.57 -35.09
CA PHE A 224 -6.57 20.96 -35.46
C PHE A 224 -6.63 20.11 -36.74
N HIS A 225 -7.74 19.41 -36.99
CA HIS A 225 -7.91 18.53 -38.15
C HIS A 225 -8.34 19.29 -39.41
N ALA A 226 -9.04 20.42 -39.27
CA ALA A 226 -9.60 21.17 -40.40
C ALA A 226 -8.61 21.46 -41.55
N PRO A 227 -7.34 21.88 -41.31
CA PRO A 227 -6.36 22.08 -42.37
C PRO A 227 -6.08 20.85 -43.23
N ALA A 228 -6.16 19.65 -42.64
CA ALA A 228 -5.87 18.39 -43.31
C ALA A 228 -7.03 17.87 -44.17
N LEU A 229 -8.20 18.52 -44.15
CA LEU A 229 -9.40 18.04 -44.85
C LEU A 229 -9.54 18.59 -46.27
N LEU A 230 -8.80 19.63 -46.64
CA LEU A 230 -8.87 20.25 -47.97
C LEU A 230 -8.21 19.41 -49.07
N SER A 231 -7.20 18.60 -48.72
CA SER A 231 -6.45 17.78 -49.67
C SER A 231 -5.76 16.60 -48.97
N GLY A 232 -5.52 15.51 -49.70
CA GLY A 232 -4.82 14.33 -49.19
C GLY A 232 -5.47 13.03 -49.61
N ASP A 233 -4.91 11.93 -49.14
CA ASP A 233 -5.38 10.58 -49.45
C ASP A 233 -6.75 10.30 -48.81
N THR A 234 -7.63 9.62 -49.58
CA THR A 234 -8.99 9.21 -49.23
C THR A 234 -9.16 7.69 -49.19
N GLU A 235 -8.10 6.91 -49.45
CA GLU A 235 -8.15 5.45 -49.35
C GLU A 235 -8.18 5.01 -47.88
N VAL A 236 -9.12 4.12 -47.55
CA VAL A 236 -9.40 3.70 -46.17
C VAL A 236 -9.36 2.18 -46.06
N GLU A 237 -8.60 1.67 -45.10
CA GLU A 237 -8.55 0.24 -44.79
C GLU A 237 -9.84 -0.25 -44.12
N THR A 238 -10.19 -1.52 -44.32
CA THR A 238 -11.38 -2.12 -43.71
C THR A 238 -11.15 -2.35 -42.21
N VAL A 239 -11.91 -1.66 -41.37
CA VAL A 239 -11.85 -1.85 -39.90
C VAL A 239 -12.57 -3.15 -39.54
N ALA A 240 -11.81 -4.17 -39.14
CA ALA A 240 -12.35 -5.44 -38.67
C ALA A 240 -12.08 -5.64 -37.17
N GLY A 241 -13.15 -5.96 -36.41
CA GLY A 241 -13.04 -6.54 -35.08
C GLY A 241 -13.44 -5.63 -33.93
N THR A 242 -14.05 -6.24 -32.91
CA THR A 242 -14.60 -5.67 -31.65
C THR A 242 -15.94 -4.96 -31.79
N HIS A 243 -17.00 -5.58 -31.26
CA HIS A 243 -18.29 -4.89 -31.09
C HIS A 243 -18.17 -3.90 -29.92
N TRP A 244 -18.74 -2.71 -30.05
CA TRP A 244 -18.86 -1.75 -28.96
C TRP A 244 -20.31 -1.67 -28.52
N THR A 245 -20.54 -1.57 -27.21
CA THR A 245 -21.86 -1.21 -26.69
C THR A 245 -21.89 0.29 -26.48
N THR A 246 -22.80 0.98 -27.18
CA THR A 246 -22.98 2.43 -27.09
C THR A 246 -24.27 2.77 -26.36
N SER A 247 -24.32 3.94 -25.71
CA SER A 247 -25.53 4.45 -25.05
C SER A 247 -25.50 5.97 -24.90
N LEU A 248 -26.68 6.59 -24.86
CA LEU A 248 -26.85 7.99 -24.47
C LEU A 248 -27.22 8.07 -22.98
N ILE A 249 -26.36 8.67 -22.17
CA ILE A 249 -26.53 8.75 -20.70
C ILE A 249 -26.67 10.20 -20.20
N PRO A 250 -27.40 10.42 -19.08
CA PRO A 250 -27.35 11.67 -18.34
C PRO A 250 -25.91 12.05 -17.94
N TYR A 251 -25.60 13.33 -17.93
CA TYR A 251 -24.32 13.87 -17.45
C TYR A 251 -24.54 15.08 -16.55
N ALA A 252 -23.48 15.64 -15.98
CA ALA A 252 -23.58 16.78 -15.07
C ALA A 252 -22.41 17.76 -15.24
N TYR A 253 -22.61 19.03 -14.91
CA TYR A 253 -21.56 20.05 -15.00
C TYR A 253 -20.35 19.73 -14.11
N SER A 254 -20.57 19.15 -12.93
CA SER A 254 -19.47 18.72 -12.06
C SER A 254 -18.54 17.68 -12.69
N LEU A 255 -19.02 16.93 -13.69
CA LEU A 255 -18.22 15.94 -14.43
C LEU A 255 -17.67 16.50 -15.76
N LEU A 256 -18.20 17.63 -16.23
CA LEU A 256 -17.61 18.37 -17.35
C LEU A 256 -16.43 19.21 -16.92
N ASP A 257 -16.39 19.59 -15.63
CA ASP A 257 -15.31 20.40 -15.12
C ASP A 257 -13.96 19.67 -15.24
N GLU A 258 -12.97 20.34 -15.83
CA GLU A 258 -11.62 19.80 -16.05
C GLU A 258 -10.99 19.25 -14.76
N ARG A 259 -11.32 19.83 -13.59
CA ARG A 259 -10.79 19.39 -12.28
C ARG A 259 -11.34 18.03 -11.82
N SER A 260 -12.36 17.49 -12.50
CA SER A 260 -12.89 16.15 -12.24
C SER A 260 -12.00 15.02 -12.77
N GLY A 261 -10.98 15.34 -13.58
CA GLY A 261 -10.09 14.38 -14.21
C GLY A 261 -10.49 13.95 -15.62
N TYR A 262 -11.52 14.58 -16.21
CA TYR A 262 -11.86 14.40 -17.63
C TYR A 262 -10.88 15.21 -18.52
N PRO A 263 -10.06 14.56 -19.37
CA PRO A 263 -8.98 15.23 -20.11
C PRO A 263 -9.44 16.32 -21.09
N ALA A 264 -10.64 16.20 -21.65
CA ALA A 264 -11.25 17.20 -22.54
C ALA A 264 -12.31 18.06 -21.84
N GLY A 265 -12.26 18.13 -20.49
CA GLY A 265 -13.16 18.95 -19.70
C GLY A 265 -12.97 20.45 -19.92
N ILE A 266 -13.96 21.23 -19.49
CA ILE A 266 -13.93 22.70 -19.55
C ILE A 266 -14.03 23.28 -18.16
N ARG A 267 -13.26 24.33 -17.87
CA ARG A 267 -13.36 25.00 -16.56
C ARG A 267 -14.63 25.80 -16.44
N ASP A 268 -15.22 25.74 -15.25
CA ASP A 268 -16.34 26.57 -14.85
C ASP A 268 -17.56 26.44 -15.80
N PRO A 269 -18.14 25.23 -16.01
CA PRO A 269 -19.22 25.00 -16.98
C PRO A 269 -20.46 25.91 -16.88
N GLU A 270 -20.87 26.32 -15.67
CA GLU A 270 -22.00 27.25 -15.50
C GLU A 270 -21.64 28.65 -16.03
N TRP A 271 -20.39 29.10 -15.88
CA TRP A 271 -19.92 30.33 -16.53
C TRP A 271 -20.00 30.21 -18.06
N GLN A 272 -19.57 29.09 -18.62
CA GLN A 272 -19.64 28.86 -20.07
C GLN A 272 -21.08 28.88 -20.59
N HIS A 273 -22.02 28.33 -19.82
CA HIS A 273 -23.44 28.42 -20.15
C HIS A 273 -23.97 29.86 -20.15
N LEU A 274 -23.51 30.71 -19.21
CA LEU A 274 -23.86 32.13 -19.20
C LEU A 274 -23.27 32.88 -20.41
N VAL A 275 -22.06 32.53 -20.85
CA VAL A 275 -21.46 33.08 -22.08
C VAL A 275 -22.27 32.68 -23.32
N LEU A 276 -22.73 31.42 -23.39
CA LEU A 276 -23.62 30.95 -24.44
C LEU A 276 -24.94 31.74 -24.46
N GLU A 277 -25.57 31.93 -23.30
CA GLU A 277 -26.81 32.71 -23.16
C GLU A 277 -26.63 34.19 -23.56
N ALA A 278 -25.45 34.76 -23.37
CA ALA A 278 -25.14 36.12 -23.82
C ALA A 278 -25.05 36.24 -25.35
N GLY A 279 -24.89 35.13 -26.09
CA GLY A 279 -25.02 35.10 -27.54
C GLY A 279 -24.00 35.95 -28.32
N GLY A 280 -22.86 36.30 -27.71
CA GLY A 280 -21.86 37.19 -28.29
C GLY A 280 -22.14 38.69 -28.11
N GLU A 281 -23.19 39.08 -27.37
CA GLU A 281 -23.48 40.48 -27.08
C GLU A 281 -22.66 40.98 -25.86
N PRO A 282 -21.84 42.04 -26.01
CA PRO A 282 -20.99 42.55 -24.92
C PRO A 282 -21.79 42.94 -23.66
N ASP A 283 -22.90 43.66 -23.82
CA ASP A 283 -23.72 44.15 -22.71
C ASP A 283 -24.36 42.98 -21.91
N ALA A 284 -24.80 41.94 -22.61
CA ALA A 284 -25.38 40.74 -21.98
C ALA A 284 -24.32 39.95 -21.20
N LEU A 285 -23.08 39.92 -21.69
CA LEU A 285 -21.96 39.29 -20.99
C LEU A 285 -21.55 40.07 -19.73
N GLU A 286 -21.55 41.41 -19.78
CA GLU A 286 -21.33 42.24 -18.59
C GLU A 286 -22.43 42.03 -17.53
N GLU A 287 -23.68 41.87 -17.96
CA GLU A 287 -24.78 41.53 -17.05
C GLU A 287 -24.59 40.14 -16.43
N ALA A 288 -24.20 39.14 -17.23
CA ALA A 288 -23.89 37.79 -16.76
C ALA A 288 -22.75 37.78 -15.74
N LEU A 289 -21.70 38.56 -15.98
CA LEU A 289 -20.58 38.76 -15.05
C LEU A 289 -21.07 39.33 -13.73
N THR A 290 -21.89 40.37 -13.78
CA THR A 290 -22.47 41.00 -12.60
C THR A 290 -23.32 40.00 -11.80
N ARG A 291 -24.16 39.21 -12.47
CA ARG A 291 -24.96 38.15 -11.83
C ARG A 291 -24.08 37.09 -11.17
N ALA A 292 -23.00 36.65 -11.83
CA ALA A 292 -22.05 35.70 -11.27
C ALA A 292 -21.36 36.27 -10.02
N ALA A 293 -20.89 37.52 -10.06
CA ALA A 293 -20.27 38.19 -8.90
C ALA A 293 -21.24 38.27 -7.69
N VAL A 294 -22.51 38.62 -7.94
CA VAL A 294 -23.55 38.64 -6.89
C VAL A 294 -23.77 37.24 -6.29
N ARG A 295 -23.85 36.19 -7.12
CA ARG A 295 -24.01 34.80 -6.67
C ARG A 295 -22.80 34.33 -5.84
N VAL A 296 -21.57 34.65 -6.26
CA VAL A 296 -20.35 34.33 -5.50
C VAL A 296 -20.37 34.99 -4.12
N CYS A 297 -20.73 36.28 -4.05
CA CYS A 297 -20.84 37.00 -2.78
C CYS A 297 -21.94 36.39 -1.88
N ALA A 298 -23.06 35.94 -2.46
CA ALA A 298 -24.13 35.27 -1.73
C ALA A 298 -23.71 33.89 -1.18
N GLU A 299 -23.00 33.11 -1.98
CA GLU A 299 -22.49 31.81 -1.56
C GLU A 299 -21.44 31.95 -0.45
N LEU A 300 -20.52 32.92 -0.59
CA LEU A 300 -19.51 33.23 0.42
C LEU A 300 -20.16 33.61 1.77
N ARG A 301 -21.27 34.38 1.74
CA ARG A 301 -22.08 34.65 2.94
C ARG A 301 -22.64 33.39 3.58
N SER A 302 -23.14 32.45 2.77
CA SER A 302 -23.70 31.19 3.28
C SER A 302 -22.64 30.31 3.98
N LEU A 303 -21.37 30.43 3.57
CA LEU A 303 -20.21 29.79 4.20
C LEU A 303 -19.73 30.50 5.48
N GLY A 304 -20.44 31.52 5.97
CA GLY A 304 -20.12 32.24 7.21
C GLY A 304 -19.15 33.42 7.03
N HIS A 305 -18.86 33.84 5.79
CA HIS A 305 -17.95 34.95 5.51
C HIS A 305 -18.71 36.20 5.03
N PRO A 306 -18.56 37.37 5.66
CA PRO A 306 -19.29 38.58 5.26
C PRO A 306 -18.86 39.04 3.87
N SER A 307 -19.85 39.25 3.00
CA SER A 307 -19.68 39.87 1.68
C SER A 307 -21.00 40.51 1.22
N GLY A 308 -20.97 41.62 0.49
CA GLY A 308 -22.17 42.40 0.14
C GLY A 308 -22.21 42.93 -1.29
N PRO A 309 -23.25 43.70 -1.65
CA PRO A 309 -23.39 44.30 -2.98
C PRO A 309 -22.24 45.25 -3.36
N ALA A 310 -21.59 45.87 -2.36
CA ALA A 310 -20.41 46.71 -2.59
C ALA A 310 -19.25 45.89 -3.18
N ASP A 311 -19.01 44.67 -2.67
CA ASP A 311 -17.98 43.78 -3.20
C ASP A 311 -18.34 43.32 -4.62
N ALA A 312 -19.60 42.95 -4.86
CA ALA A 312 -20.06 42.54 -6.19
C ALA A 312 -19.91 43.67 -7.24
N ARG A 313 -20.20 44.92 -6.85
CA ARG A 313 -19.97 46.10 -7.69
C ARG A 313 -18.48 46.30 -7.97
N GLU A 314 -17.64 46.15 -6.96
CA GLU A 314 -16.18 46.31 -7.11
C GLU A 314 -15.57 45.21 -7.98
N ILE A 315 -16.03 43.96 -7.84
CA ILE A 315 -15.66 42.84 -8.73
C ILE A 315 -16.00 43.17 -10.18
N SER A 316 -17.23 43.63 -10.42
CA SER A 316 -17.71 43.94 -11.79
C SER A 316 -16.93 45.10 -12.39
N ARG A 317 -16.69 46.16 -11.60
CA ARG A 317 -15.87 47.32 -11.99
C ARG A 317 -14.44 46.90 -12.34
N LEU A 318 -13.78 46.13 -11.46
CA LEU A 318 -12.40 45.69 -11.65
C LEU A 318 -12.26 44.75 -12.85
N ALA A 319 -13.19 43.81 -13.04
CA ALA A 319 -13.18 42.93 -14.20
C ALA A 319 -13.29 43.74 -15.52
N GLY A 320 -14.17 44.75 -15.56
CA GLY A 320 -14.27 45.66 -16.70
C GLY A 320 -13.02 46.51 -16.94
N ASP A 321 -12.36 46.99 -15.88
CA ASP A 321 -11.06 47.68 -16.00
C ASP A 321 -9.97 46.76 -16.54
N LEU A 322 -9.90 45.52 -16.07
CA LEU A 322 -8.94 44.53 -16.55
C LEU A 322 -9.17 44.22 -18.04
N ALA A 323 -10.43 44.11 -18.48
CA ALA A 323 -10.76 43.92 -19.89
C ALA A 323 -10.28 45.09 -20.75
N ARG A 324 -10.54 46.34 -20.32
CA ARG A 324 -10.06 47.55 -21.00
C ARG A 324 -8.54 47.63 -21.08
N LEU A 325 -7.85 47.33 -19.98
CA LEU A 325 -6.38 47.30 -19.93
C LEU A 325 -5.79 46.24 -20.88
N ARG A 326 -6.54 45.17 -21.14
CA ARG A 326 -6.15 44.07 -22.03
C ARG A 326 -6.62 44.25 -23.47
N GLY A 327 -7.33 45.34 -23.77
CA GLY A 327 -7.89 45.59 -25.11
C GLY A 327 -8.97 44.58 -25.51
N LEU A 328 -9.67 43.98 -24.55
CA LEU A 328 -10.77 43.04 -24.80
C LEU A 328 -12.11 43.78 -24.97
N PRO A 329 -13.02 43.28 -25.82
CA PRO A 329 -14.34 43.89 -26.05
C PRO A 329 -15.24 43.82 -24.82
N ALA A 330 -15.10 42.78 -23.99
CA ALA A 330 -15.83 42.59 -22.74
C ALA A 330 -14.99 41.76 -21.75
N ALA A 331 -15.36 41.77 -20.47
CA ALA A 331 -14.69 40.99 -19.44
C ALA A 331 -15.11 39.52 -19.48
N GLY A 332 -14.12 38.63 -19.63
CA GLY A 332 -14.33 37.19 -19.69
C GLY A 332 -14.08 36.48 -18.35
N ARG A 333 -13.96 35.15 -18.42
CA ARG A 333 -13.71 34.28 -17.24
C ARG A 333 -12.47 34.70 -16.47
N GLY A 334 -11.37 34.97 -17.18
CA GLY A 334 -10.08 35.32 -16.56
C GLY A 334 -10.15 36.63 -15.78
N GLU A 335 -10.82 37.64 -16.33
CA GLU A 335 -11.03 38.93 -15.68
C GLU A 335 -11.95 38.81 -14.46
N LEU A 336 -13.00 37.99 -14.54
CA LEU A 336 -13.88 37.70 -13.39
C LEU A 336 -13.13 36.99 -12.25
N VAL A 337 -12.41 35.90 -12.55
CA VAL A 337 -11.67 35.12 -11.53
C VAL A 337 -10.66 36.00 -10.80
N GLU A 338 -9.91 36.81 -11.55
CA GLU A 338 -8.92 37.72 -10.98
C GLU A 338 -9.58 38.81 -10.14
N ALA A 339 -10.66 39.41 -10.62
CA ALA A 339 -11.39 40.42 -9.85
C ALA A 339 -11.97 39.84 -8.54
N VAL A 340 -12.53 38.63 -8.58
CA VAL A 340 -13.03 37.94 -7.37
C VAL A 340 -11.90 37.65 -6.39
N GLN A 341 -10.76 37.16 -6.86
CA GLN A 341 -9.59 36.90 -6.00
C GLN A 341 -9.04 38.19 -5.39
N THR A 342 -8.91 39.26 -6.17
CA THR A 342 -8.42 40.56 -5.69
C THR A 342 -9.37 41.17 -4.65
N VAL A 343 -10.68 41.19 -4.92
CA VAL A 343 -11.65 41.86 -4.06
C VAL A 343 -11.98 41.04 -2.80
N LEU A 344 -12.20 39.71 -2.95
CA LEU A 344 -12.68 38.88 -1.85
C LEU A 344 -11.58 38.12 -1.09
N ALA A 345 -10.52 37.68 -1.78
CA ALA A 345 -9.45 36.90 -1.14
C ALA A 345 -8.28 37.78 -0.65
N GLN A 346 -8.08 38.97 -1.24
CA GLN A 346 -7.11 39.98 -0.78
C GLN A 346 -5.68 39.45 -0.59
N GLY A 347 -5.28 38.41 -1.33
CA GLY A 347 -3.96 37.81 -1.24
C GLY A 347 -3.76 36.81 -0.09
N GLU A 348 -4.81 36.40 0.62
CA GLU A 348 -4.75 35.38 1.67
C GLU A 348 -5.14 33.99 1.10
N PRO A 349 -4.17 33.10 0.79
CA PRO A 349 -4.45 31.81 0.16
C PRO A 349 -5.08 30.79 1.12
N TYR A 350 -4.86 30.95 2.43
CA TYR A 350 -5.41 30.11 3.48
C TYR A 350 -6.60 30.80 4.17
N GLY A 351 -7.48 30.04 4.82
CA GLY A 351 -8.67 30.64 5.46
C GLY A 351 -9.70 31.14 4.45
N ARG A 352 -9.87 32.48 4.35
CA ARG A 352 -10.87 33.13 3.49
C ARG A 352 -10.69 32.79 2.01
N GLY A 353 -9.45 32.67 1.53
CA GLY A 353 -9.16 32.24 0.16
C GLY A 353 -9.77 30.87 -0.20
N ARG A 354 -9.78 29.91 0.74
CA ARG A 354 -10.43 28.60 0.53
C ARG A 354 -11.95 28.70 0.46
N ALA A 355 -12.55 29.57 1.28
CA ALA A 355 -13.99 29.80 1.23
C ALA A 355 -14.41 30.50 -0.08
N VAL A 356 -13.61 31.46 -0.57
CA VAL A 356 -13.80 32.09 -1.88
C VAL A 356 -13.68 31.05 -2.99
N ALA A 357 -12.65 30.20 -2.96
CA ALA A 357 -12.49 29.12 -3.94
C ALA A 357 -13.69 28.16 -3.96
N ARG A 358 -14.19 27.74 -2.78
CA ARG A 358 -15.38 26.88 -2.66
C ARG A 358 -16.66 27.58 -3.15
N ALA A 359 -16.81 28.87 -2.87
CA ALA A 359 -17.94 29.66 -3.37
C ALA A 359 -17.90 29.80 -4.90
N MET A 360 -16.72 30.09 -5.45
CA MET A 360 -16.50 30.13 -6.89
C MET A 360 -16.76 28.77 -7.53
N GLU A 361 -16.26 27.67 -6.97
CA GLU A 361 -16.52 26.32 -7.46
C GLU A 361 -18.02 26.05 -7.55
N ARG A 362 -18.78 26.29 -6.47
CA ARG A 362 -20.23 26.03 -6.47
C ARG A 362 -21.00 26.89 -7.48
N VAL A 363 -20.61 28.15 -7.66
CA VAL A 363 -21.32 29.09 -8.53
C VAL A 363 -20.91 28.95 -9.99
N LEU A 364 -19.62 28.79 -10.26
CA LEU A 364 -19.06 28.78 -11.61
C LEU A 364 -19.06 27.37 -12.24
N VAL A 365 -19.00 26.30 -11.45
CA VAL A 365 -19.22 24.93 -11.97
C VAL A 365 -20.71 24.65 -12.10
N GLY A 366 -21.50 25.04 -11.10
CA GLY A 366 -22.94 24.78 -11.07
C GLY A 366 -23.31 23.33 -10.77
N THR A 367 -24.62 23.07 -10.72
CA THR A 367 -25.20 21.76 -10.35
C THR A 367 -26.16 21.21 -11.41
N ARG A 368 -26.09 21.73 -12.63
CA ARG A 368 -26.98 21.30 -13.71
C ARG A 368 -26.71 19.84 -14.09
N VAL A 369 -27.80 19.10 -14.26
CA VAL A 369 -27.81 17.70 -14.69
C VAL A 369 -28.71 17.61 -15.91
N GLY A 370 -28.21 16.97 -16.97
CA GLY A 370 -28.99 16.76 -18.19
C GLY A 370 -29.74 15.44 -18.16
N ARG A 371 -30.59 15.24 -19.16
CA ARG A 371 -31.41 14.04 -19.33
C ARG A 371 -31.65 13.75 -20.82
N PRO A 372 -31.48 12.49 -21.26
CA PRO A 372 -31.94 12.05 -22.58
C PRO A 372 -33.45 12.23 -22.75
N ALA A 373 -33.92 12.31 -23.99
CA ALA A 373 -35.35 12.31 -24.30
C ALA A 373 -36.07 11.08 -23.71
N PRO A 374 -37.32 11.19 -23.22
CA PRO A 374 -38.03 10.08 -22.58
C PRO A 374 -38.16 8.80 -23.43
N GLY A 375 -38.20 8.93 -24.75
CA GLY A 375 -38.27 7.81 -25.70
C GLY A 375 -36.93 7.19 -26.08
N ALA A 376 -35.79 7.74 -25.62
CA ALA A 376 -34.48 7.25 -25.98
C ALA A 376 -34.28 5.79 -25.49
N PRO A 377 -33.67 4.90 -26.30
CA PRO A 377 -33.44 3.51 -25.90
C PRO A 377 -32.69 3.42 -24.57
N ARG A 378 -33.29 2.72 -23.60
CA ARG A 378 -32.67 2.38 -22.31
C ARG A 378 -32.54 0.85 -22.25
N SER A 379 -31.32 0.33 -22.27
CA SER A 379 -31.07 -1.11 -22.25
C SER A 379 -29.99 -1.48 -21.22
N GLY A 380 -29.97 -2.75 -20.80
CA GLY A 380 -28.96 -3.28 -19.88
C GLY A 380 -29.34 -3.22 -18.40
N LEU A 381 -28.32 -3.12 -17.55
CA LEU A 381 -28.42 -3.20 -16.09
C LEU A 381 -29.07 -1.97 -15.43
N ALA A 382 -28.96 -0.79 -16.06
CA ALA A 382 -29.37 0.48 -15.46
C ALA A 382 -30.87 0.52 -15.08
N PRO A 383 -31.83 0.17 -15.97
CA PRO A 383 -33.25 0.15 -15.61
C PRO A 383 -33.57 -0.83 -14.46
N ALA A 384 -32.89 -1.98 -14.40
CA ALA A 384 -33.11 -2.97 -13.35
C ALA A 384 -32.62 -2.45 -11.99
N VAL A 385 -31.46 -1.80 -11.95
CA VAL A 385 -30.92 -1.22 -10.71
C VAL A 385 -31.72 -0.02 -10.25
N GLU A 386 -32.16 0.85 -11.15
CA GLU A 386 -33.04 1.97 -10.80
C GLU A 386 -34.36 1.49 -10.18
N ALA A 387 -34.98 0.46 -10.77
CA ALA A 387 -36.19 -0.14 -10.22
C ALA A 387 -35.93 -0.77 -8.83
N GLU A 388 -34.78 -1.43 -8.64
CA GLU A 388 -34.41 -2.04 -7.36
C GLU A 388 -34.11 -0.98 -6.29
N VAL A 389 -33.40 0.09 -6.62
CA VAL A 389 -33.11 1.25 -5.74
C VAL A 389 -34.41 1.94 -5.31
N ALA A 390 -35.33 2.18 -6.25
CA ALA A 390 -36.64 2.76 -5.97
C ALA A 390 -37.46 1.85 -5.03
N ALA A 391 -37.51 0.54 -5.30
CA ALA A 391 -38.21 -0.43 -4.46
C ALA A 391 -37.63 -0.54 -3.03
N LEU A 392 -36.34 -0.28 -2.86
CA LEU A 392 -35.64 -0.32 -1.57
C LEU A 392 -35.61 1.04 -0.84
N GLY A 393 -36.18 2.10 -1.44
CA GLY A 393 -36.21 3.45 -0.90
C GLY A 393 -34.83 4.10 -0.76
N LEU A 394 -33.90 3.73 -1.63
CA LEU A 394 -32.54 4.26 -1.68
C LEU A 394 -32.45 5.45 -2.68
N PRO A 395 -31.43 6.32 -2.61
CA PRO A 395 -31.28 7.45 -3.56
C PRO A 395 -31.16 6.96 -5.01
N GLY A 396 -32.07 7.42 -5.87
CA GLY A 396 -32.11 7.10 -7.30
C GLY A 396 -31.62 8.25 -8.20
N PRO A 397 -31.80 8.15 -9.52
CA PRO A 397 -31.34 9.17 -10.48
C PRO A 397 -31.80 10.60 -10.19
N ASP A 398 -33.00 10.74 -9.62
CA ASP A 398 -33.60 12.04 -9.29
C ASP A 398 -33.19 12.56 -7.89
N ASP A 399 -32.45 11.77 -7.10
CA ASP A 399 -32.00 12.08 -5.74
C ASP A 399 -30.46 12.10 -5.65
N GLY A 400 -29.88 13.30 -5.74
CA GLY A 400 -28.43 13.50 -5.69
C GLY A 400 -27.84 13.62 -4.27
N ALA A 401 -28.66 13.55 -3.22
CA ALA A 401 -28.18 13.72 -1.85
C ALA A 401 -27.52 12.43 -1.34
N ALA A 402 -26.37 12.57 -0.69
CA ALA A 402 -25.75 11.47 0.04
C ALA A 402 -26.62 11.10 1.26
N ARG A 403 -26.76 9.80 1.51
CA ARG A 403 -27.52 9.26 2.64
C ARG A 403 -26.67 8.27 3.42
N ASP A 404 -26.54 8.52 4.72
CA ASP A 404 -25.97 7.60 5.68
C ASP A 404 -27.01 6.57 6.12
N LEU A 405 -26.66 5.28 5.99
CA LEU A 405 -27.48 4.14 6.33
C LEU A 405 -26.78 3.28 7.38
N ARG A 406 -27.52 2.87 8.40
CA ARG A 406 -27.13 1.81 9.33
C ARG A 406 -28.07 0.63 9.11
N LEU A 407 -27.53 -0.51 8.71
CA LEU A 407 -28.30 -1.68 8.32
C LEU A 407 -28.11 -2.81 9.34
N ASP A 408 -29.19 -3.54 9.63
CA ASP A 408 -29.19 -4.78 10.41
C ASP A 408 -29.68 -5.94 9.51
N PRO A 409 -28.82 -6.45 8.62
CA PRO A 409 -29.20 -7.33 7.52
C PRO A 409 -29.62 -8.74 7.99
N LEU A 410 -29.28 -9.13 9.22
CA LEU A 410 -29.64 -10.43 9.79
C LEU A 410 -31.03 -10.42 10.43
N ARG A 411 -31.56 -9.24 10.77
CA ARG A 411 -32.88 -9.08 11.42
C ARG A 411 -33.96 -8.52 10.50
N SER A 412 -33.58 -7.74 9.49
CA SER A 412 -34.49 -7.02 8.60
C SER A 412 -34.34 -7.48 7.15
N ASP A 413 -35.40 -8.05 6.57
CA ASP A 413 -35.41 -8.48 5.17
C ASP A 413 -35.18 -7.31 4.19
N LEU A 414 -35.64 -6.11 4.56
CA LEU A 414 -35.42 -4.90 3.77
C LEU A 414 -33.93 -4.50 3.80
N ASP A 415 -33.32 -4.50 4.99
CA ASP A 415 -31.91 -4.14 5.14
C ASP A 415 -30.98 -5.21 4.56
N ARG A 416 -31.40 -6.49 4.61
CA ARG A 416 -30.76 -7.57 3.85
C ARG A 416 -30.72 -7.25 2.36
N ARG A 417 -31.86 -6.92 1.75
CA ARG A 417 -31.93 -6.61 0.31
C ARG A 417 -31.10 -5.38 -0.05
N ARG A 418 -31.08 -4.36 0.81
CA ARG A 418 -30.22 -3.17 0.66
C ARG A 418 -28.74 -3.57 0.65
N GLU A 419 -28.30 -4.31 1.67
CA GLU A 419 -26.90 -4.76 1.75
C GLU A 419 -26.49 -5.60 0.53
N LEU A 420 -27.35 -6.53 0.08
CA LEU A 420 -27.06 -7.33 -1.12
C LEU A 420 -26.88 -6.47 -2.39
N LEU A 421 -27.76 -5.49 -2.61
CA LEU A 421 -27.62 -4.58 -3.74
C LEU A 421 -26.30 -3.82 -3.67
N MET A 422 -25.95 -3.28 -2.50
CA MET A 422 -24.72 -2.53 -2.29
C MET A 422 -23.48 -3.40 -2.53
N ARG A 423 -23.43 -4.62 -2.00
CA ARG A 423 -22.33 -5.58 -2.25
C ARG A 423 -22.19 -5.92 -3.73
N ARG A 424 -23.30 -6.17 -4.43
CA ARG A 424 -23.30 -6.47 -5.88
C ARG A 424 -22.77 -5.30 -6.71
N LEU A 425 -23.22 -4.08 -6.40
CA LEU A 425 -22.73 -2.87 -7.08
C LEU A 425 -21.25 -2.62 -6.79
N THR A 426 -20.77 -2.87 -5.56
CA THR A 426 -19.35 -2.79 -5.22
C THR A 426 -18.51 -3.81 -6.02
N VAL A 427 -18.95 -5.06 -6.12
CA VAL A 427 -18.27 -6.09 -6.94
C VAL A 427 -18.22 -5.69 -8.41
N CYS A 428 -19.30 -5.11 -8.95
CA CYS A 428 -19.35 -4.55 -10.30
C CYS A 428 -18.55 -3.25 -10.48
N ARG A 429 -17.88 -2.75 -9.43
CA ARG A 429 -17.17 -1.46 -9.40
C ARG A 429 -18.06 -0.26 -9.76
N VAL A 430 -19.35 -0.33 -9.43
CA VAL A 430 -20.30 0.77 -9.60
C VAL A 430 -20.24 1.66 -8.35
N PRO A 431 -19.83 2.94 -8.47
CA PRO A 431 -19.67 3.84 -7.32
C PRO A 431 -21.03 4.34 -6.82
N TYR A 432 -21.73 3.51 -6.04
CA TYR A 432 -23.04 3.84 -5.46
C TYR A 432 -22.99 3.95 -3.94
N GLY A 433 -22.29 3.03 -3.27
CA GLY A 433 -22.21 2.96 -1.82
C GLY A 433 -20.81 2.66 -1.32
N GLN A 434 -20.41 3.33 -0.25
CA GLN A 434 -19.14 3.12 0.45
C GLN A 434 -19.42 2.55 1.85
N ALA A 435 -18.82 1.41 2.17
CA ALA A 435 -18.89 0.84 3.50
C ALA A 435 -18.01 1.65 4.47
N GLN A 436 -18.54 1.93 5.66
CA GLN A 436 -17.84 2.63 6.74
C GLN A 436 -17.47 1.62 7.83
N GLU A 437 -16.29 1.73 8.42
CA GLU A 437 -15.89 0.84 9.51
C GLU A 437 -16.78 1.05 10.74
N VAL A 438 -17.22 -0.06 11.32
CA VAL A 438 -18.00 -0.08 12.57
C VAL A 438 -17.28 -1.01 13.54
N THR A 439 -16.76 -0.45 14.62
CA THR A 439 -16.23 -1.23 15.74
C THR A 439 -17.37 -1.59 16.69
N GLY A 440 -17.53 -2.88 17.01
CA GLY A 440 -18.46 -3.31 18.05
C GLY A 440 -17.94 -2.98 19.45
N ALA A 441 -18.83 -2.95 20.44
CA ALA A 441 -18.45 -2.72 21.83
C ALA A 441 -17.54 -3.85 22.32
N GLY A 442 -16.37 -3.52 22.87
CA GLY A 442 -15.43 -4.52 23.40
C GLY A 442 -14.57 -5.24 22.37
N GLY A 443 -14.49 -4.76 21.12
CA GLY A 443 -13.65 -5.36 20.08
C GLY A 443 -14.29 -6.55 19.35
N THR A 444 -15.57 -6.86 19.62
CA THR A 444 -16.35 -7.85 18.87
C THR A 444 -16.79 -7.30 17.51
N GLU A 445 -16.88 -8.17 16.50
CA GLU A 445 -17.36 -7.80 15.16
C GLU A 445 -18.76 -7.17 15.19
N ALA A 446 -18.97 -6.13 14.37
CA ALA A 446 -20.24 -5.44 14.30
C ALA A 446 -21.27 -6.24 13.47
N LEU A 447 -22.38 -6.64 14.10
CA LEU A 447 -23.52 -7.29 13.43
C LEU A 447 -24.34 -6.33 12.54
N THR A 448 -24.06 -5.02 12.65
CA THR A 448 -24.69 -3.97 11.83
C THR A 448 -23.67 -3.38 10.89
N SER A 449 -24.04 -3.16 9.62
CA SER A 449 -23.20 -2.48 8.65
C SER A 449 -23.57 -0.99 8.55
N ARG A 450 -22.59 -0.12 8.27
CA ARG A 450 -22.83 1.31 7.99
C ARG A 450 -22.37 1.63 6.58
N TRP A 451 -23.19 2.36 5.85
CA TRP A 451 -22.95 2.71 4.47
C TRP A 451 -23.28 4.17 4.22
N GLU A 452 -22.49 4.81 3.38
CA GLU A 452 -22.83 6.09 2.77
C GLU A 452 -23.20 5.80 1.31
N VAL A 453 -24.42 6.14 0.89
CA VAL A 453 -24.92 5.89 -0.46
C VAL A 453 -25.27 7.19 -1.18
N ARG A 454 -24.97 7.27 -2.47
CA ARG A 454 -25.32 8.40 -3.33
C ARG A 454 -25.47 7.96 -4.77
N TRP A 455 -26.47 8.48 -5.48
CA TRP A 455 -26.55 8.33 -6.93
C TRP A 455 -25.73 9.43 -7.60
N THR A 456 -24.78 9.03 -8.46
CA THR A 456 -23.96 9.97 -9.24
C THR A 456 -24.05 9.63 -10.73
N PRO A 457 -23.70 10.52 -11.65
CA PRO A 457 -23.67 10.14 -13.05
C PRO A 457 -22.59 9.09 -13.36
N ALA A 458 -21.52 9.00 -12.54
CA ALA A 458 -20.56 7.89 -12.58
C ALA A 458 -21.23 6.54 -12.24
N THR A 459 -22.21 6.53 -11.32
CA THR A 459 -23.05 5.35 -11.05
C THR A 459 -23.79 4.93 -12.31
N ALA A 460 -24.51 5.85 -12.96
CA ALA A 460 -25.28 5.57 -14.18
C ALA A 460 -24.38 5.05 -15.33
N ALA A 461 -23.21 5.67 -15.52
CA ALA A 461 -22.24 5.27 -16.52
C ALA A 461 -21.68 3.86 -16.28
N MET A 462 -21.27 3.56 -15.03
CA MET A 462 -20.72 2.25 -14.68
C MET A 462 -21.77 1.14 -14.73
N LEU A 463 -23.06 1.46 -14.54
CA LEU A 463 -24.15 0.50 -14.76
C LEU A 463 -24.24 0.05 -16.22
N THR A 464 -24.07 0.95 -17.19
CA THR A 464 -24.02 0.57 -18.61
C THR A 464 -22.86 -0.39 -18.88
N ALA A 465 -21.65 -0.08 -18.39
CA ALA A 465 -20.47 -0.92 -18.58
C ALA A 465 -20.61 -2.29 -17.91
N ALA A 466 -21.20 -2.35 -16.71
CA ALA A 466 -21.46 -3.60 -16.01
C ALA A 466 -22.58 -4.44 -16.69
N GLY A 467 -23.45 -3.81 -17.48
CA GLY A 467 -24.57 -4.46 -18.18
C GLY A 467 -24.18 -5.56 -19.17
N VAL A 468 -22.94 -5.55 -19.68
CA VAL A 468 -22.41 -6.62 -20.55
C VAL A 468 -22.43 -7.98 -19.86
N ARG A 469 -22.28 -7.99 -18.52
CA ARG A 469 -22.20 -9.22 -17.70
C ARG A 469 -23.55 -9.68 -17.16
N GLY A 470 -24.61 -8.89 -17.34
CA GLY A 470 -25.94 -9.25 -16.89
C GLY A 470 -26.92 -8.08 -16.91
N VAL A 471 -28.20 -8.39 -17.03
CA VAL A 471 -29.30 -7.41 -17.06
C VAL A 471 -29.86 -7.10 -15.67
N THR A 472 -29.38 -7.78 -14.63
CA THR A 472 -29.74 -7.55 -13.22
C THR A 472 -28.46 -7.44 -12.37
N ALA A 473 -28.53 -6.78 -11.21
CA ALA A 473 -27.36 -6.61 -10.33
C ALA A 473 -26.75 -7.94 -9.89
N ALA A 474 -27.59 -8.96 -9.68
CA ALA A 474 -27.16 -10.31 -9.33
C ALA A 474 -26.39 -10.97 -10.48
N GLN A 475 -26.94 -10.94 -11.71
CA GLN A 475 -26.28 -11.52 -12.88
C GLN A 475 -24.97 -10.80 -13.21
N ALA A 476 -24.96 -9.46 -13.16
CA ALA A 476 -23.75 -8.68 -13.42
C ALA A 476 -22.64 -9.02 -12.40
N ALA A 477 -22.98 -9.09 -11.11
CA ALA A 477 -22.02 -9.47 -10.07
C ALA A 477 -21.53 -10.92 -10.23
N GLU A 478 -22.42 -11.86 -10.54
CA GLU A 478 -22.05 -13.25 -10.82
C GLU A 478 -21.12 -13.35 -12.04
N GLY A 479 -21.43 -12.63 -13.12
CA GLY A 479 -20.59 -12.56 -14.31
C GLY A 479 -19.19 -12.03 -14.01
N VAL A 480 -19.07 -10.96 -13.22
CA VAL A 480 -17.76 -10.41 -12.78
C VAL A 480 -16.97 -11.44 -11.97
N LEU A 481 -17.61 -12.12 -11.02
CA LEU A 481 -16.91 -13.06 -10.14
C LEU A 481 -16.55 -14.37 -10.86
N ARG A 482 -17.40 -14.86 -11.79
CA ARG A 482 -17.09 -16.03 -12.63
C ARG A 482 -15.98 -15.72 -13.63
N GLU A 483 -15.98 -14.54 -14.24
CA GLU A 483 -14.92 -14.08 -15.13
C GLU A 483 -13.59 -14.01 -14.38
N ARG A 484 -13.59 -13.43 -13.18
CA ARG A 484 -12.42 -13.38 -12.29
C ARG A 484 -11.92 -14.78 -11.93
N ARG A 485 -12.83 -15.69 -11.57
CA ARG A 485 -12.49 -17.10 -11.29
C ARG A 485 -11.85 -17.78 -12.50
N ARG A 486 -12.35 -17.54 -13.71
CA ARG A 486 -11.79 -18.11 -14.94
C ARG A 486 -10.38 -17.58 -15.18
N ALA A 487 -10.15 -16.27 -15.06
CA ALA A 487 -8.82 -15.68 -15.20
C ALA A 487 -7.82 -16.26 -14.18
N GLU A 488 -8.25 -16.41 -12.91
CA GLU A 488 -7.43 -17.07 -11.87
C GLU A 488 -7.06 -18.52 -12.28
N LEU A 489 -8.00 -19.29 -12.86
CA LEU A 489 -7.71 -20.64 -13.34
C LEU A 489 -6.77 -20.66 -14.55
N ASP A 490 -6.93 -19.72 -15.48
CA ASP A 490 -6.10 -19.59 -16.68
C ASP A 490 -4.64 -19.19 -16.32
N ASP A 491 -4.45 -18.46 -15.21
CA ASP A 491 -3.14 -18.08 -14.65
C ASP A 491 -2.44 -19.21 -13.87
N GLY A 492 -2.96 -20.45 -13.96
CA GLY A 492 -2.35 -21.63 -13.34
C GLY A 492 -2.92 -22.02 -11.97
N GLY A 493 -4.05 -21.44 -11.57
CA GLY A 493 -4.80 -21.77 -10.35
C GLY A 493 -5.09 -20.56 -9.45
N CYS A 494 -5.84 -20.76 -8.37
CA CYS A 494 -6.12 -19.68 -7.42
C CYS A 494 -5.14 -19.69 -6.24
N THR A 495 -4.80 -18.51 -5.70
CA THR A 495 -4.11 -18.38 -4.40
C THR A 495 -5.07 -18.50 -3.22
N ALA A 496 -4.58 -18.78 -2.01
CA ALA A 496 -5.41 -18.89 -0.81
C ALA A 496 -6.22 -17.59 -0.54
N GLU A 497 -5.57 -16.43 -0.64
CA GLU A 497 -6.23 -15.12 -0.56
C GLU A 497 -7.33 -14.94 -1.61
N GLN A 498 -7.06 -15.28 -2.88
CA GLN A 498 -8.04 -15.15 -3.97
C GLN A 498 -9.28 -16.02 -3.73
N VAL A 499 -9.08 -17.26 -3.27
CA VAL A 499 -10.17 -18.19 -2.96
C VAL A 499 -11.01 -17.68 -1.78
N LEU A 500 -10.38 -17.22 -0.71
CA LEU A 500 -11.08 -16.65 0.46
C LEU A 500 -11.90 -15.41 0.10
N ARG A 501 -11.30 -14.50 -0.68
CA ARG A 501 -11.97 -13.31 -1.20
C ARG A 501 -13.15 -13.69 -2.10
N GLY A 502 -12.94 -14.64 -3.01
CA GLY A 502 -13.99 -15.13 -3.90
C GLY A 502 -15.16 -15.76 -3.16
N LEU A 503 -14.91 -16.58 -2.12
CA LEU A 503 -15.97 -17.15 -1.27
C LEU A 503 -16.71 -16.04 -0.53
N ARG A 504 -16.00 -15.09 0.08
CA ARG A 504 -16.60 -13.96 0.82
C ARG A 504 -17.48 -13.11 -0.09
N GLU A 505 -16.96 -12.67 -1.24
CA GLU A 505 -17.70 -11.84 -2.20
C GLU A 505 -18.94 -12.57 -2.76
N ALA A 506 -18.81 -13.85 -3.11
CA ALA A 506 -19.95 -14.65 -3.59
C ALA A 506 -21.03 -14.82 -2.50
N ALA A 507 -20.61 -15.06 -1.26
CA ALA A 507 -21.50 -15.18 -0.11
C ALA A 507 -22.20 -13.86 0.22
N GLU A 508 -21.46 -12.75 0.27
CA GLU A 508 -21.99 -11.40 0.54
C GLU A 508 -22.86 -10.85 -0.58
N CYS A 509 -22.64 -11.26 -1.84
CA CYS A 509 -23.51 -10.91 -2.98
C CYS A 509 -24.78 -11.78 -3.08
N GLY A 510 -24.89 -12.81 -2.23
CA GLY A 510 -25.97 -13.77 -2.25
C GLY A 510 -26.02 -14.61 -3.52
N LEU A 511 -24.89 -15.19 -3.90
CA LEU A 511 -24.70 -16.07 -5.05
C LEU A 511 -24.38 -17.50 -4.57
N PRO A 512 -25.38 -18.29 -4.13
CA PRO A 512 -25.14 -19.55 -3.41
C PRO A 512 -24.43 -20.61 -4.25
N ALA A 513 -24.72 -20.70 -5.56
CA ALA A 513 -24.05 -21.65 -6.45
C ALA A 513 -22.55 -21.33 -6.58
N LEU A 514 -22.20 -20.07 -6.78
CA LEU A 514 -20.80 -19.65 -6.87
C LEU A 514 -20.08 -19.74 -5.51
N ALA A 515 -20.78 -19.45 -4.40
CA ALA A 515 -20.25 -19.65 -3.06
C ALA A 515 -19.95 -21.14 -2.79
N ASP A 516 -20.78 -22.06 -3.28
CA ASP A 516 -20.56 -23.50 -3.17
C ASP A 516 -19.37 -23.96 -4.02
N GLU A 517 -19.22 -23.43 -5.24
CA GLU A 517 -18.02 -23.65 -6.08
C GLU A 517 -16.75 -23.14 -5.36
N ARG A 518 -16.78 -21.93 -4.80
CA ARG A 518 -15.65 -21.36 -4.06
C ARG A 518 -15.37 -22.07 -2.74
N LEU A 519 -16.38 -22.65 -2.09
CA LEU A 519 -16.19 -23.49 -0.91
C LEU A 519 -15.42 -24.77 -1.25
N ALA A 520 -15.64 -25.34 -2.44
CA ALA A 520 -14.83 -26.45 -2.94
C ALA A 520 -13.38 -26.01 -3.23
N ASP A 521 -13.19 -24.83 -3.84
CA ASP A 521 -11.85 -24.24 -4.04
C ASP A 521 -11.13 -24.03 -2.68
N VAL A 522 -11.84 -23.60 -1.62
CA VAL A 522 -11.27 -23.47 -0.25
C VAL A 522 -10.79 -24.83 0.25
N ALA A 523 -11.59 -25.88 0.07
CA ALA A 523 -11.26 -27.22 0.53
C ALA A 523 -10.00 -27.79 -0.13
N ASP A 524 -9.71 -27.38 -1.37
CA ASP A 524 -8.58 -27.88 -2.17
C ASP A 524 -7.30 -27.04 -1.95
N VAL A 525 -7.42 -25.71 -1.98
CA VAL A 525 -6.26 -24.80 -1.97
C VAL A 525 -5.75 -24.56 -0.55
N LEU A 526 -6.62 -24.14 0.38
CA LEU A 526 -6.19 -23.64 1.68
C LEU A 526 -5.42 -24.67 2.54
N PRO A 527 -5.86 -25.94 2.68
CA PRO A 527 -5.13 -26.92 3.50
C PRO A 527 -3.68 -27.16 3.08
N ASN A 528 -3.37 -26.86 1.82
CA ASN A 528 -2.13 -27.20 1.13
C ASN A 528 -1.20 -26.00 0.96
N SER A 529 -1.73 -24.78 0.80
CA SER A 529 -0.93 -23.58 0.54
C SER A 529 -1.15 -22.44 1.53
N GLY A 530 -2.20 -22.48 2.35
CA GLY A 530 -2.56 -21.38 3.24
C GLY A 530 -1.58 -21.19 4.40
N THR A 531 -1.26 -19.93 4.69
CA THR A 531 -0.59 -19.50 5.93
C THR A 531 -1.51 -19.68 7.14
N LEU A 532 -0.97 -19.66 8.36
CA LEU A 532 -1.81 -19.78 9.56
C LEU A 532 -2.89 -18.67 9.64
N PRO A 533 -2.58 -17.38 9.38
CA PRO A 533 -3.60 -16.34 9.33
C PRO A 533 -4.69 -16.59 8.28
N GLU A 534 -4.35 -17.05 7.07
CA GLU A 534 -5.33 -17.37 6.03
C GLU A 534 -6.21 -18.57 6.41
N LEU A 535 -5.63 -19.61 7.02
CA LEU A 535 -6.37 -20.76 7.52
C LEU A 535 -7.37 -20.35 8.61
N LEU A 536 -6.97 -19.48 9.54
CA LEU A 536 -7.84 -18.95 10.59
C LEU A 536 -8.92 -18.01 10.02
N ALA A 537 -8.59 -17.18 9.03
CA ALA A 537 -9.56 -16.36 8.32
C ALA A 537 -10.59 -17.22 7.57
N GLY A 538 -10.15 -18.33 6.98
CA GLY A 538 -11.02 -19.36 6.40
C GLY A 538 -11.94 -19.98 7.44
N LEU A 539 -11.41 -20.41 8.59
CA LEU A 539 -12.21 -20.96 9.70
C LEU A 539 -13.25 -19.96 10.20
N ALA A 540 -12.86 -18.70 10.43
CA ALA A 540 -13.80 -17.64 10.82
C ALA A 540 -14.92 -17.42 9.79
N LEU A 541 -14.58 -17.44 8.49
CA LEU A 541 -15.57 -17.33 7.42
C LEU A 541 -16.52 -18.53 7.39
N LEU A 542 -16.01 -19.75 7.59
CA LEU A 542 -16.83 -20.97 7.66
C LEU A 542 -17.76 -20.97 8.88
N ASP A 543 -17.30 -20.48 10.03
CA ASP A 543 -18.14 -20.32 11.22
C ASP A 543 -19.27 -19.33 10.97
N ARG A 544 -18.99 -18.22 10.27
CA ARG A 544 -20.04 -17.26 9.85
C ARG A 544 -21.04 -17.89 8.88
N VAL A 545 -20.57 -18.71 7.93
CA VAL A 545 -21.45 -19.47 7.01
C VAL A 545 -22.34 -20.43 7.81
N ARG A 546 -21.77 -21.17 8.77
CA ARG A 546 -22.50 -22.14 9.61
C ARG A 546 -23.52 -21.47 10.53
N ALA A 547 -23.16 -20.34 11.13
CA ALA A 547 -24.02 -19.57 12.01
C ALA A 547 -25.12 -18.79 11.26
N GLY A 548 -25.08 -18.75 9.92
CA GLY A 548 -26.00 -17.93 9.13
C GLY A 548 -25.77 -16.42 9.31
N HIS A 549 -24.56 -16.01 9.70
CA HIS A 549 -24.17 -14.62 9.93
C HIS A 549 -23.75 -13.90 8.63
N ILE A 550 -24.07 -14.46 7.47
CA ILE A 550 -23.85 -13.84 6.16
C ILE A 550 -25.20 -13.65 5.50
N ALA A 551 -25.61 -12.41 5.35
CA ALA A 551 -26.93 -12.01 4.87
C ALA A 551 -27.30 -12.60 3.50
N GLY A 552 -26.32 -12.83 2.62
CA GLY A 552 -26.54 -13.38 1.28
C GLY A 552 -26.65 -14.90 1.19
N LEU A 553 -26.27 -15.63 2.23
CA LEU A 553 -26.40 -17.09 2.25
C LEU A 553 -27.54 -17.50 3.17
N GLY A 554 -28.49 -18.27 2.64
CA GLY A 554 -29.48 -18.95 3.46
C GLY A 554 -28.86 -20.06 4.31
N VAL A 555 -29.50 -20.40 5.42
CA VAL A 555 -29.12 -21.55 6.25
C VAL A 555 -29.57 -22.83 5.54
N GLU A 556 -28.67 -23.44 4.77
CA GLU A 556 -28.87 -24.72 4.11
C GLU A 556 -28.05 -25.83 4.78
N LYS A 557 -28.70 -26.96 5.07
CA LYS A 557 -28.07 -28.08 5.79
C LYS A 557 -26.85 -28.64 5.06
N ASP A 558 -26.91 -28.79 3.74
CA ASP A 558 -25.83 -29.38 2.94
C ASP A 558 -24.61 -28.46 2.84
N ARG A 559 -24.81 -27.14 2.76
CA ARG A 559 -23.71 -26.16 2.83
C ARG A 559 -23.10 -26.15 4.23
N GLY A 560 -23.93 -26.20 5.27
CA GLY A 560 -23.47 -26.32 6.65
C GLY A 560 -22.60 -27.56 6.87
N ALA A 561 -23.03 -28.72 6.36
CA ALA A 561 -22.27 -29.97 6.45
C ALA A 561 -20.93 -29.90 5.69
N ARG A 562 -20.92 -29.34 4.47
CA ARG A 562 -19.68 -29.09 3.72
C ARG A 562 -18.75 -28.14 4.47
N ALA A 563 -19.27 -27.03 5.00
CA ALA A 563 -18.49 -26.08 5.77
C ALA A 563 -17.85 -26.71 7.02
N VAL A 564 -18.54 -27.63 7.70
CA VAL A 564 -17.97 -28.42 8.80
C VAL A 564 -16.82 -29.29 8.32
N ALA A 565 -17.01 -30.06 7.24
CA ALA A 565 -15.96 -30.91 6.69
C ALA A 565 -14.72 -30.11 6.24
N VAL A 566 -14.92 -28.94 5.61
CA VAL A 566 -13.82 -28.05 5.24
C VAL A 566 -13.14 -27.46 6.49
N ALA A 567 -13.91 -27.07 7.51
CA ALA A 567 -13.35 -26.57 8.76
C ALA A 567 -12.44 -27.61 9.43
N GLU A 568 -12.82 -28.89 9.45
CA GLU A 568 -11.97 -29.97 9.96
C GLU A 568 -10.63 -30.08 9.20
N LEU A 569 -10.65 -29.95 7.86
CA LEU A 569 -9.45 -29.92 7.02
C LEU A 569 -8.57 -28.71 7.35
N LEU A 570 -9.17 -27.51 7.46
CA LEU A 570 -8.46 -26.27 7.79
C LEU A 570 -7.86 -26.33 9.20
N THR A 571 -8.58 -26.85 10.19
CA THR A 571 -8.07 -27.02 11.55
C THR A 571 -6.88 -27.98 11.56
N SER A 572 -6.97 -29.11 10.84
CA SER A 572 -5.85 -30.04 10.71
C SER A 572 -4.62 -29.39 10.07
N ALA A 573 -4.83 -28.57 9.03
CA ALA A 573 -3.76 -27.81 8.39
C ALA A 573 -3.16 -26.75 9.32
N ALA A 574 -3.99 -26.02 10.07
CA ALA A 574 -3.55 -25.00 11.01
C ALA A 574 -2.69 -25.60 12.13
N VAL A 575 -3.08 -26.77 12.67
CA VAL A 575 -2.27 -27.50 13.66
C VAL A 575 -0.92 -27.93 13.10
N ARG A 576 -0.84 -28.35 11.82
CA ARG A 576 0.45 -28.67 11.17
C ARG A 576 1.33 -27.43 11.00
N GLN A 577 0.74 -26.27 10.71
CA GLN A 577 1.49 -25.03 10.54
C GLN A 577 2.15 -24.54 11.84
N VAL A 578 1.68 -24.95 13.03
CA VAL A 578 2.29 -24.59 14.32
C VAL A 578 3.77 -24.97 14.39
N ASP A 579 4.16 -26.12 13.83
CA ASP A 579 5.58 -26.54 13.80
C ASP A 579 6.42 -25.59 12.92
N GLY A 580 5.82 -25.01 11.88
CA GLY A 580 6.43 -24.02 10.98
C GLY A 580 6.64 -22.64 11.60
N LEU A 581 6.11 -22.40 12.82
CA LEU A 581 6.26 -21.14 13.55
C LEU A 581 7.40 -21.15 14.57
N THR A 582 8.19 -22.22 14.64
CA THR A 582 9.23 -22.37 15.67
C THR A 582 10.21 -21.20 15.70
N GLY A 583 10.61 -20.67 14.54
CA GLY A 583 11.47 -19.48 14.41
C GLY A 583 10.72 -18.17 14.17
N SER A 584 9.39 -18.09 14.34
CA SER A 584 8.67 -16.85 14.10
C SER A 584 8.94 -15.81 15.20
N GLU A 585 9.16 -14.56 14.83
CA GLU A 585 9.24 -13.41 15.73
C GLU A 585 8.14 -12.39 15.46
N ASP A 586 7.12 -12.77 14.66
CA ASP A 586 5.99 -11.91 14.35
C ASP A 586 4.92 -12.00 15.46
N PRO A 587 4.53 -10.88 16.11
CA PRO A 587 3.42 -10.86 17.05
C PRO A 587 2.09 -11.36 16.46
N SER A 588 1.88 -11.24 15.14
CA SER A 588 0.67 -11.71 14.47
C SER A 588 0.52 -13.24 14.56
N ASP A 589 1.63 -13.98 14.49
CA ASP A 589 1.67 -15.44 14.65
C ASP A 589 1.37 -15.85 16.09
N ALA A 590 1.85 -15.09 17.08
CA ALA A 590 1.49 -15.32 18.48
C ALA A 590 -0.01 -15.10 18.75
N HIS A 591 -0.61 -14.09 18.12
CA HIS A 591 -2.06 -13.87 18.19
C HIS A 591 -2.83 -15.00 17.49
N ALA A 592 -2.34 -15.47 16.35
CA ALA A 592 -2.92 -16.60 15.62
C ALA A 592 -2.94 -17.90 16.43
N LEU A 593 -1.93 -18.14 17.30
CA LEU A 593 -1.95 -19.28 18.22
C LEU A 593 -3.10 -19.25 19.22
N LEU A 594 -3.43 -18.08 19.77
CA LEU A 594 -4.56 -17.91 20.67
C LEU A 594 -5.88 -18.24 19.95
N GLU A 595 -6.03 -17.69 18.74
CA GLU A 595 -7.20 -17.93 17.88
C GLU A 595 -7.35 -19.40 17.48
N LEU A 596 -6.24 -20.12 17.30
CA LEU A 596 -6.24 -21.56 17.07
C LEU A 596 -6.62 -22.33 18.34
N ALA A 597 -6.14 -21.91 19.50
CA ALA A 597 -6.41 -22.54 20.79
C ALA A 597 -7.91 -22.52 21.14
N HIS A 598 -8.56 -21.36 21.02
CA HIS A 598 -10.02 -21.25 21.23
C HIS A 598 -10.83 -22.18 20.32
N ARG A 599 -10.30 -22.55 19.16
CA ARG A 599 -10.96 -23.45 18.19
C ARG A 599 -10.68 -24.93 18.44
N ALA A 600 -9.51 -25.26 18.99
CA ALA A 600 -9.04 -26.64 19.11
C ALA A 600 -9.72 -27.48 20.19
N ASP A 601 -10.40 -26.83 21.15
CA ASP A 601 -11.29 -27.49 22.13
C ASP A 601 -12.39 -28.33 21.46
N LEU A 602 -12.69 -28.09 20.18
CA LEU A 602 -13.75 -28.76 19.42
C LEU A 602 -13.31 -30.00 18.62
N LEU A 603 -12.02 -30.15 18.25
CA LEU A 603 -11.63 -31.04 17.14
C LEU A 603 -10.34 -31.87 17.31
N GLY A 604 -9.56 -31.73 18.40
CA GLY A 604 -8.47 -32.68 18.66
C GLY A 604 -7.28 -32.11 19.45
N GLY A 605 -7.33 -32.25 20.78
CA GLY A 605 -6.35 -31.67 21.68
C GLY A 605 -4.94 -32.28 21.61
N ILE A 606 -4.77 -33.57 21.29
CA ILE A 606 -3.47 -34.25 21.51
C ILE A 606 -2.34 -33.72 20.60
N ARG A 607 -2.61 -33.54 19.29
CA ARG A 607 -1.59 -33.06 18.34
C ARG A 607 -1.23 -31.60 18.58
N LEU A 608 -2.23 -30.76 18.87
CA LEU A 608 -1.98 -29.36 19.21
C LEU A 608 -1.23 -29.25 20.54
N THR A 609 -1.57 -30.07 21.54
CA THR A 609 -0.86 -30.10 22.83
C THR A 609 0.61 -30.42 22.67
N ASP A 610 0.92 -31.42 21.85
CA ASP A 610 2.28 -31.84 21.54
C ASP A 610 3.05 -30.76 20.74
N ALA A 611 2.41 -30.16 19.73
CA ALA A 611 2.98 -29.04 18.97
C ALA A 611 3.25 -27.81 19.87
N LEU A 612 2.32 -27.43 20.75
CA LEU A 612 2.50 -26.36 21.72
C LEU A 612 3.58 -26.68 22.76
N ALA A 613 3.72 -27.95 23.16
CA ALA A 613 4.77 -28.37 24.08
C ALA A 613 6.16 -28.23 23.44
N ARG A 614 6.32 -28.65 22.17
CA ARG A 614 7.55 -28.40 21.39
C ARG A 614 7.80 -26.91 21.22
N LEU A 615 6.78 -26.13 20.86
CA LEU A 615 6.94 -24.69 20.64
C LEU A 615 7.32 -23.94 21.93
N ALA A 616 6.79 -24.35 23.08
CA ALA A 616 7.17 -23.81 24.39
C ALA A 616 8.62 -24.16 24.80
N ALA A 617 9.15 -25.29 24.34
CA ALA A 617 10.51 -25.73 24.59
C ALA A 617 11.52 -25.09 23.62
N ASP A 618 11.24 -25.23 22.32
CA ASP A 618 12.20 -25.04 21.23
C ASP A 618 11.92 -23.80 20.37
N GLY A 619 10.78 -23.13 20.55
CA GLY A 619 10.41 -21.93 19.79
C GLY A 619 11.28 -20.70 20.06
N SER A 620 11.16 -19.68 19.21
CA SER A 620 11.73 -18.34 19.41
C SER A 620 11.35 -17.79 20.79
N PRO A 621 12.11 -16.82 21.35
CA PRO A 621 11.74 -16.21 22.61
C PRO A 621 10.26 -15.77 22.65
N LEU A 622 9.77 -15.13 21.58
CA LEU A 622 8.37 -14.72 21.45
C LEU A 622 7.40 -15.92 21.46
N MET A 623 7.63 -16.92 20.60
CA MET A 623 6.73 -18.05 20.46
C MET A 623 6.71 -18.96 21.68
N ARG A 624 7.81 -19.05 22.45
CA ARG A 624 7.84 -19.74 23.74
C ARG A 624 6.95 -19.09 24.79
N GLY A 625 6.93 -17.75 24.81
CA GLY A 625 6.04 -16.98 25.66
C GLY A 625 4.58 -17.26 25.30
N ALA A 626 4.25 -17.11 24.01
CA ALA A 626 2.90 -17.34 23.50
C ALA A 626 2.40 -18.77 23.74
N ALA A 627 3.19 -19.78 23.37
CA ALA A 627 2.84 -21.19 23.56
C ALA A 627 2.68 -21.55 25.05
N GLY A 628 3.54 -21.02 25.93
CA GLY A 628 3.41 -21.21 27.38
C GLY A 628 2.10 -20.63 27.93
N ALA A 629 1.68 -19.47 27.43
CA ALA A 629 0.44 -18.82 27.84
C ALA A 629 -0.81 -19.56 27.31
N VAL A 630 -0.78 -19.98 26.05
CA VAL A 630 -1.84 -20.80 25.43
C VAL A 630 -2.01 -22.15 26.14
N ARG A 631 -0.92 -22.78 26.59
CA ARG A 631 -1.01 -24.04 27.36
C ARG A 631 -1.72 -23.87 28.71
N VAL A 632 -1.59 -22.72 29.35
CA VAL A 632 -2.35 -22.39 30.57
C VAL A 632 -3.82 -22.13 30.24
N LEU A 633 -4.11 -21.41 29.15
CA LEU A 633 -5.49 -21.18 28.66
C LEU A 633 -6.25 -22.48 28.42
N LEU A 634 -5.59 -23.45 27.79
CA LEU A 634 -6.16 -24.77 27.48
C LEU A 634 -6.18 -25.72 28.69
N GLY A 635 -5.70 -25.28 29.86
CA GLY A 635 -5.65 -26.11 31.07
C GLY A 635 -4.61 -27.25 31.02
N HIS A 636 -3.68 -27.23 30.07
CA HIS A 636 -2.60 -28.21 29.96
C HIS A 636 -1.48 -27.98 30.99
N GLU A 637 -1.41 -26.79 31.57
CA GLU A 637 -0.42 -26.41 32.56
C GLU A 637 -1.02 -25.47 33.62
N ALA A 638 -0.56 -25.59 34.86
CA ALA A 638 -1.03 -24.74 35.96
C ALA A 638 -0.50 -23.29 35.80
N PRO A 639 -1.31 -22.25 36.11
CA PRO A 639 -0.89 -20.85 36.05
C PRO A 639 0.41 -20.55 36.81
N GLU A 640 0.62 -21.18 37.97
CA GLU A 640 1.77 -20.98 38.84
C GLU A 640 3.08 -21.43 38.18
N ALA A 641 3.04 -22.48 37.36
CA ALA A 641 4.20 -23.01 36.65
C ALA A 641 4.68 -22.02 35.58
N LEU A 642 3.75 -21.38 34.86
CA LEU A 642 4.07 -20.31 33.92
C LEU A 642 4.65 -19.09 34.66
N GLY A 643 4.03 -18.67 35.76
CA GLY A 643 4.53 -17.59 36.60
C GLY A 643 5.96 -17.82 37.08
N GLY A 644 6.28 -19.01 37.58
CA GLY A 644 7.63 -19.39 38.00
C GLY A 644 8.66 -19.33 36.87
N ARG A 645 8.29 -19.72 35.65
CA ARG A 645 9.16 -19.56 34.47
C ARG A 645 9.39 -18.10 34.10
N ILE A 646 8.35 -17.28 34.15
CA ILE A 646 8.47 -15.83 33.88
C ILE A 646 9.43 -15.19 34.89
N ALA A 647 9.29 -15.50 36.18
CA ALA A 647 10.21 -15.02 37.22
C ALA A 647 11.66 -15.47 36.95
N SER A 648 11.87 -16.72 36.56
CA SER A 648 13.20 -17.24 36.17
C SER A 648 13.78 -16.50 34.96
N TRP A 649 12.97 -16.12 33.97
CA TRP A 649 13.44 -15.31 32.83
C TRP A 649 13.95 -13.95 33.29
N VAL A 650 13.22 -13.29 34.20
CA VAL A 650 13.63 -12.01 34.80
C VAL A 650 14.98 -12.16 35.54
N ASP A 651 15.16 -13.21 36.33
CA ASP A 651 16.42 -13.46 37.03
C ASP A 651 17.60 -13.66 36.08
N SER A 652 17.40 -14.44 35.02
CA SER A 652 18.43 -14.78 34.02
C SER A 652 18.81 -13.62 33.09
N ALA A 653 18.04 -12.52 33.08
CA ALA A 653 18.24 -11.37 32.19
C ALA A 653 19.37 -10.43 32.64
N THR A 654 20.57 -10.97 32.86
CA THR A 654 21.76 -10.22 33.30
C THR A 654 22.57 -9.64 32.14
N GLY A 655 22.55 -10.29 30.98
CA GLY A 655 23.24 -9.86 29.76
C GLY A 655 22.31 -9.30 28.67
N PRO A 656 22.86 -8.62 27.64
CA PRO A 656 22.09 -8.02 26.55
C PRO A 656 21.17 -9.02 25.81
N GLU A 657 21.69 -10.18 25.40
CA GLU A 657 20.91 -11.22 24.70
C GLU A 657 19.78 -11.78 25.56
N ALA A 658 20.04 -11.95 26.86
CA ALA A 658 19.04 -12.44 27.80
C ALA A 658 17.94 -11.40 28.08
N ARG A 659 18.26 -10.10 28.03
CA ARG A 659 17.29 -9.00 28.14
C ARG A 659 16.40 -8.89 26.90
N SER A 660 16.98 -8.97 25.70
CA SER A 660 16.20 -9.02 24.45
C SER A 660 15.24 -10.22 24.44
N ALA A 661 15.74 -11.41 24.81
CA ALA A 661 14.91 -12.61 24.92
C ALA A 661 13.82 -12.50 26.00
N LEU A 662 14.06 -11.76 27.10
CA LEU A 662 13.04 -11.48 28.12
C LEU A 662 11.90 -10.62 27.54
N ALA A 663 12.24 -9.52 26.86
CA ALA A 663 11.26 -8.62 26.25
C ALA A 663 10.37 -9.38 25.25
N ALA A 664 10.97 -10.15 24.35
CA ALA A 664 10.26 -10.96 23.37
C ALA A 664 9.37 -12.04 24.01
N ARG A 665 9.86 -12.76 25.04
CA ARG A 665 9.05 -13.75 25.79
C ARG A 665 7.84 -13.10 26.46
N LEU A 666 8.02 -11.95 27.09
CA LEU A 666 6.93 -11.21 27.72
C LEU A 666 5.93 -10.72 26.68
N ALA A 667 6.39 -10.15 25.56
CA ALA A 667 5.55 -9.76 24.44
C ALA A 667 4.71 -10.94 23.93
N GLY A 668 5.30 -12.12 23.76
CA GLY A 668 4.58 -13.34 23.37
C GLY A 668 3.52 -13.78 24.38
N VAL A 669 3.85 -13.80 25.68
CA VAL A 669 2.86 -14.10 26.74
C VAL A 669 1.71 -13.10 26.70
N LEU A 670 2.01 -11.80 26.64
CA LEU A 670 1.00 -10.74 26.75
C LEU A 670 0.14 -10.61 25.48
N THR A 671 0.70 -10.93 24.31
CA THR A 671 -0.04 -11.01 23.04
C THR A 671 -1.05 -12.16 23.06
N ALA A 672 -0.63 -13.34 23.54
CA ALA A 672 -1.49 -14.53 23.59
C ALA A 672 -2.44 -14.55 24.81
N ALA A 673 -2.13 -13.81 25.87
CA ALA A 673 -2.84 -13.93 27.15
C ALA A 673 -3.08 -12.59 27.85
N GLY A 674 -3.11 -11.47 27.12
CA GLY A 674 -3.52 -10.16 27.66
C GLY A 674 -4.80 -10.21 28.51
N PRO A 675 -5.86 -10.93 28.08
CA PRO A 675 -7.08 -11.13 28.88
C PRO A 675 -6.91 -12.06 30.11
N LEU A 676 -5.92 -12.96 30.14
CA LEU A 676 -5.65 -13.80 31.32
C LEU A 676 -5.09 -13.02 32.49
N LEU A 677 -4.36 -11.93 32.22
CA LEU A 677 -3.83 -11.06 33.28
C LEU A 677 -4.96 -10.47 34.14
N GLU A 678 -6.15 -10.33 33.57
CA GLU A 678 -7.35 -9.83 34.25
C GLU A 678 -8.11 -10.94 35.01
N SER A 679 -7.97 -12.21 34.63
CA SER A 679 -8.78 -13.34 35.15
C SER A 679 -8.04 -14.37 36.01
N ALA A 680 -6.70 -14.48 35.90
CA ALA A 680 -5.89 -15.48 36.60
C ALA A 680 -4.70 -14.84 37.35
N PRO A 681 -4.94 -14.14 38.48
CA PRO A 681 -3.91 -13.43 39.25
C PRO A 681 -2.79 -14.33 39.81
N ALA A 682 -2.96 -15.65 39.81
CA ALA A 682 -1.96 -16.63 40.21
C ALA A 682 -0.80 -16.77 39.19
N ALA A 683 -1.05 -16.51 37.90
CA ALA A 683 -0.01 -16.57 36.86
C ALA A 683 1.02 -15.44 37.00
N LEU A 684 0.60 -14.29 37.52
CA LEU A 684 1.44 -13.11 37.70
C LEU A 684 2.13 -13.04 39.06
N GLU A 685 1.66 -13.78 40.07
CA GLU A 685 2.17 -13.64 41.43
C GLU A 685 3.69 -13.82 41.55
N PRO A 686 4.31 -14.83 40.89
CA PRO A 686 5.76 -14.96 40.94
C PRO A 686 6.49 -13.79 40.24
N LEU A 687 5.91 -13.21 39.18
CA LEU A 687 6.48 -12.02 38.51
C LEU A 687 6.33 -10.77 39.39
N LEU A 688 5.16 -10.57 40.01
CA LEU A 688 4.87 -9.46 40.92
C LEU A 688 5.86 -9.48 42.09
N GLY A 689 5.99 -10.62 42.78
CA GLY A 689 6.93 -10.79 43.88
C GLY A 689 8.37 -10.53 43.42
N ARG A 690 8.76 -11.06 42.25
CA ARG A 690 10.14 -10.91 41.78
C ARG A 690 10.51 -9.48 41.44
N VAL A 691 9.65 -8.72 40.76
CA VAL A 691 9.91 -7.30 40.44
C VAL A 691 10.05 -6.45 41.71
N VAL A 692 9.34 -6.81 42.78
CA VAL A 692 9.42 -6.13 44.08
C VAL A 692 10.69 -6.49 44.86
N GLU A 693 11.15 -7.74 44.77
CA GLU A 693 12.34 -8.22 45.50
C GLU A 693 13.69 -7.84 44.87
N LEU A 694 13.72 -7.45 43.60
CA LEU A 694 14.97 -7.06 42.93
C LEU A 694 15.65 -5.87 43.63
N ALA A 695 16.98 -5.85 43.66
CA ALA A 695 17.72 -4.64 44.06
C ALA A 695 17.53 -3.54 43.01
N ASP A 696 17.53 -2.26 43.41
CA ASP A 696 17.21 -1.14 42.50
C ASP A 696 18.08 -1.11 41.25
N ARG A 697 19.40 -1.33 41.38
CA ARG A 697 20.30 -1.40 40.21
C ARG A 697 19.94 -2.56 39.27
N ALA A 698 19.68 -3.74 39.83
CA ALA A 698 19.31 -4.93 39.05
C ALA A 698 17.95 -4.77 38.36
N PHE A 699 17.02 -4.03 38.97
CA PHE A 699 15.75 -3.65 38.37
C PHE A 699 15.94 -2.66 37.21
N LEU A 700 16.70 -1.58 37.42
CA LEU A 700 16.99 -0.58 36.38
C LEU A 700 17.68 -1.19 35.17
N ASP A 701 18.59 -2.15 35.38
CA ASP A 701 19.26 -2.84 34.28
C ASP A 701 18.29 -3.67 33.41
N ARG A 702 17.16 -4.12 33.98
CA ARG A 702 16.13 -4.93 33.30
C ARG A 702 14.90 -4.12 32.86
N LEU A 703 14.78 -2.88 33.33
CA LEU A 703 13.61 -2.03 33.14
C LEU A 703 13.26 -1.82 31.64
N PRO A 704 14.21 -1.54 30.72
CA PRO A 704 13.87 -1.40 29.31
C PRO A 704 13.25 -2.67 28.72
N ALA A 705 13.81 -3.85 29.03
CA ALA A 705 13.30 -5.13 28.55
C ALA A 705 11.93 -5.49 29.15
N LEU A 706 11.72 -5.21 30.45
CA LEU A 706 10.42 -5.38 31.10
C LEU A 706 9.38 -4.48 30.43
N ARG A 707 9.70 -3.20 30.25
CA ARG A 707 8.81 -2.21 29.64
C ARG A 707 8.49 -2.57 28.19
N GLY A 708 9.47 -2.98 27.40
CA GLY A 708 9.27 -3.43 26.02
C GLY A 708 8.36 -4.65 25.89
N GLY A 709 8.40 -5.57 26.85
CA GLY A 709 7.43 -6.68 26.90
C GLY A 709 5.99 -6.20 27.07
N PHE A 710 5.76 -5.30 28.03
CA PHE A 710 4.44 -4.74 28.36
C PHE A 710 3.89 -3.73 27.37
N ASP A 711 4.71 -3.21 26.46
CA ASP A 711 4.27 -2.22 25.47
C ASP A 711 3.28 -2.79 24.44
N THR A 712 3.30 -4.12 24.24
CA THR A 712 2.30 -4.85 23.45
C THR A 712 0.85 -4.64 23.92
N LEU A 713 0.65 -4.25 25.18
CA LEU A 713 -0.67 -3.96 25.73
C LEU A 713 -1.14 -2.55 25.40
N SER A 714 -2.42 -2.43 25.06
CA SER A 714 -3.05 -1.11 24.88
C SER A 714 -2.88 -0.22 26.12
N PRO A 715 -2.83 1.11 25.95
CA PRO A 715 -2.83 2.09 27.04
C PRO A 715 -3.86 1.78 28.14
N ALA A 716 -5.09 1.43 27.74
CA ALA A 716 -6.17 1.10 28.66
C ALA A 716 -5.93 -0.20 29.44
N ALA A 717 -5.34 -1.22 28.81
CA ALA A 717 -5.00 -2.48 29.47
C ALA A 717 -3.86 -2.31 30.49
N ARG A 718 -2.82 -1.53 30.17
CA ARG A 718 -1.73 -1.18 31.10
C ARG A 718 -2.25 -0.44 32.34
N GLU A 719 -3.19 0.49 32.17
CA GLU A 719 -3.82 1.22 33.27
C GLU A 719 -4.65 0.32 34.21
N ARG A 720 -5.41 -0.60 33.64
CA ARG A 720 -6.19 -1.58 34.42
C ARG A 720 -5.26 -2.50 35.21
N LEU A 721 -4.21 -3.03 34.58
CA LEU A 721 -3.22 -3.86 35.24
C LEU A 721 -2.51 -3.13 36.38
N LEU A 722 -2.11 -1.86 36.17
CA LEU A 722 -1.49 -1.06 37.23
C LEU A 722 -2.43 -0.90 38.43
N SER A 723 -3.72 -0.65 38.19
CA SER A 723 -4.72 -0.52 39.25
C SER A 723 -4.83 -1.80 40.07
N THR A 724 -4.91 -2.96 39.42
CA THR A 724 -4.95 -4.28 40.09
C THR A 724 -3.69 -4.54 40.92
N VAL A 725 -2.51 -4.15 40.41
CA VAL A 725 -1.24 -4.32 41.14
C VAL A 725 -1.14 -3.37 42.34
N GLU A 726 -1.58 -2.12 42.21
CA GLU A 726 -1.58 -1.15 43.32
C GLU A 726 -2.55 -1.53 44.45
N ASP A 727 -3.74 -2.05 44.10
CA ASP A 727 -4.70 -2.59 45.07
C ASP A 727 -4.10 -3.76 45.85
N ARG A 728 -3.33 -4.63 45.17
CA ARG A 728 -2.69 -5.81 45.75
C ARG A 728 -1.46 -5.49 46.59
N LEU A 729 -0.66 -4.49 46.20
CA LEU A 729 0.51 -4.01 46.96
C LEU A 729 0.12 -3.15 48.17
N GLY A 730 -1.18 -2.94 48.43
CA GLY A 730 -1.67 -2.20 49.58
C GLY A 730 -1.51 -0.68 49.47
N GLY A 731 -1.38 -0.14 48.25
CA GLY A 731 -1.11 1.28 47.96
C GLY A 731 -2.26 2.26 48.26
N GLY A 732 -3.35 1.80 48.89
CA GLY A 732 -4.55 2.58 49.20
C GLY A 732 -4.86 2.75 50.69
N ARG A 733 -3.95 2.43 51.62
CA ARG A 733 -4.08 2.84 53.04
C ARG A 733 -2.86 3.61 53.48
N HIS A 734 -2.70 4.80 52.90
CA HIS A 734 -1.96 5.83 53.60
C HIS A 734 -2.69 6.12 54.92
N VAL A 735 -2.04 5.86 56.06
CA VAL A 735 -2.54 6.21 57.42
C VAL A 735 -2.85 7.71 57.56
N THR A 736 -2.45 8.52 56.57
CA THR A 736 -2.69 9.96 56.50
C THR A 736 -4.02 10.36 55.86
N ASP A 737 -4.70 9.47 55.14
CA ASP A 737 -6.04 9.76 54.59
C ASP A 737 -7.13 9.23 55.51
N THR A 738 -7.65 10.13 56.34
CA THR A 738 -8.64 9.83 57.38
C THR A 738 -10.04 10.28 56.99
N GLY A 739 -10.23 10.71 55.74
CA GLY A 739 -11.50 11.27 55.25
C GLY A 739 -12.69 10.31 55.35
N ASP A 740 -12.43 9.00 55.20
CA ASP A 740 -13.46 7.94 55.19
C ASP A 740 -13.44 7.06 56.45
N VAL A 741 -12.69 7.43 57.50
CA VAL A 741 -12.59 6.66 58.75
C VAL A 741 -13.63 7.17 59.76
N ASP A 742 -14.39 6.25 60.38
CA ASP A 742 -15.35 6.57 61.45
C ASP A 742 -14.69 7.45 62.54
N PRO A 743 -15.24 8.64 62.85
CA PRO A 743 -14.71 9.54 63.88
C PRO A 743 -14.45 8.86 65.23
N VAL A 744 -15.22 7.83 65.59
CA VAL A 744 -15.04 7.07 66.84
C VAL A 744 -13.80 6.18 66.78
N ALA A 745 -13.55 5.54 65.64
CA ALA A 745 -12.35 4.75 65.40
C ALA A 745 -11.11 5.65 65.37
N LEU A 746 -11.21 6.81 64.70
CA LEU A 746 -10.15 7.79 64.63
C LEU A 746 -9.77 8.34 66.02
N ALA A 747 -10.76 8.67 66.85
CA ALA A 747 -10.52 9.11 68.24
C ALA A 747 -9.87 8.03 69.11
N THR A 748 -10.10 6.75 68.79
CA THR A 748 -9.51 5.61 69.50
C THR A 748 -8.06 5.40 69.09
N TRP A 749 -7.76 5.48 67.78
CA TRP A 749 -6.40 5.43 67.26
C TRP A 749 -5.55 6.60 67.76
N THR A 750 -6.07 7.83 67.71
CA THR A 750 -5.36 9.01 68.23
C THR A 750 -5.06 8.88 69.72
N ARG A 751 -5.97 8.32 70.53
CA ARG A 751 -5.69 8.04 71.95
C ARG A 751 -4.59 7.00 72.14
N ALA A 752 -4.59 5.94 71.34
CA ALA A 752 -3.54 4.93 71.37
C ALA A 752 -2.19 5.50 70.93
N ASP A 753 -2.18 6.37 69.92
CA ASP A 753 -0.97 7.00 69.38
C ASP A 753 -0.38 8.02 70.35
N LEU A 754 -1.22 8.81 71.04
CA LEU A 754 -0.79 9.70 72.12
C LEU A 754 -0.27 8.93 73.34
N ALA A 755 -0.88 7.79 73.67
CA ALA A 755 -0.39 6.92 74.75
C ALA A 755 0.97 6.31 74.39
N ALA A 756 1.12 5.80 73.16
CA ALA A 756 2.38 5.28 72.64
C ALA A 756 3.47 6.37 72.60
N ARG A 757 3.12 7.59 72.17
CA ARG A 757 4.03 8.72 72.18
C ARG A 757 4.46 9.10 73.60
N ALA A 758 3.54 9.12 74.56
CA ALA A 758 3.86 9.38 75.96
C ALA A 758 4.74 8.29 76.58
N ASP A 759 4.57 7.03 76.18
CA ASP A 759 5.43 5.92 76.61
C ASP A 759 6.81 6.02 75.96
N LEU A 760 6.90 6.36 74.67
CA LEU A 760 8.17 6.61 73.98
C LEU A 760 8.92 7.81 74.55
N ASP A 761 8.22 8.87 74.97
CA ASP A 761 8.81 10.03 75.65
C ASP A 761 9.40 9.64 77.00
N ARG A 762 8.65 8.84 77.79
CA ARG A 762 9.08 8.31 79.08
C ARG A 762 10.31 7.40 78.96
N LEU A 763 10.46 6.74 77.82
CA LEU A 763 11.62 5.90 77.48
C LEU A 763 12.77 6.69 76.83
N GLY A 764 12.61 8.00 76.61
CA GLY A 764 13.63 8.86 75.98
C GLY A 764 13.86 8.55 74.50
N LEU A 765 12.91 7.90 73.84
CA LEU A 765 13.00 7.44 72.44
C LEU A 765 12.35 8.42 71.45
N LEU A 766 11.82 9.55 71.92
CA LEU A 766 11.36 10.60 71.03
C LEU A 766 12.53 11.47 70.54
N PRO A 767 12.58 11.79 69.23
CA PRO A 767 13.62 12.67 68.70
C PRO A 767 13.49 14.08 69.30
N SER A 768 14.62 14.67 69.72
CA SER A 768 14.64 16.04 70.25
C SER A 768 13.99 17.02 69.27
N PRO A 769 13.09 17.90 69.72
CA PRO A 769 12.44 18.87 68.84
C PRO A 769 13.51 19.75 68.21
N ARG A 770 13.57 19.77 66.88
CA ARG A 770 14.47 20.65 66.11
C ARG A 770 14.16 22.10 66.50
N GLY A 771 15.04 22.71 67.28
CA GLY A 771 15.00 24.13 67.61
C GLY A 771 15.11 24.97 66.35
N ALA A 772 14.18 25.91 66.20
CA ALA A 772 14.24 26.94 65.18
C ALA A 772 15.38 27.92 65.49
N SER A 773 16.57 27.69 64.93
CA SER A 773 17.59 28.73 64.78
C SER A 773 18.39 28.42 63.51
N ALA A 774 18.13 29.22 62.48
CA ALA A 774 18.88 29.24 61.24
C ALA A 774 20.20 29.99 61.45
N GLU A 775 21.32 29.32 61.19
CA GLU A 775 22.55 29.94 60.67
C GLU A 775 23.08 29.08 59.51
N PRO A 776 23.60 29.68 58.43
CA PRO A 776 24.05 28.94 57.25
C PRO A 776 25.50 28.47 57.42
N GLU A 777 25.69 27.17 57.60
CA GLU A 777 27.01 26.54 57.59
C GLU A 777 27.41 26.15 56.15
N ALA A 778 28.66 26.43 55.80
CA ALA A 778 29.27 26.34 54.47
C ALA A 778 29.26 24.91 53.85
N PRO A 779 29.34 24.78 52.50
CA PRO A 779 29.18 23.49 51.84
C PRO A 779 30.39 22.58 52.09
N ARG A 780 30.13 21.41 52.67
CA ARG A 780 31.05 20.28 52.65
C ARG A 780 30.93 19.51 51.32
N PRO A 781 32.02 18.89 50.84
CA PRO A 781 32.05 18.25 49.54
C PRO A 781 31.13 17.02 49.53
N VAL A 782 30.35 16.89 48.46
CA VAL A 782 29.41 15.81 48.18
C VAL A 782 30.16 14.47 48.11
N PRO A 783 29.86 13.48 48.97
CA PRO A 783 30.08 12.09 48.64
C PRO A 783 28.85 11.52 47.90
N ASP A 784 29.12 10.60 46.98
CA ASP A 784 28.25 9.75 46.17
C ASP A 784 26.72 9.81 46.36
N LEU A 785 26.02 9.90 45.22
CA LEU A 785 24.56 9.83 45.09
C LEU A 785 23.93 8.74 45.98
N PRO A 786 22.94 9.06 46.83
CA PRO A 786 22.30 8.06 47.68
C PRO A 786 21.49 7.07 46.82
N ASP A 787 21.48 5.80 47.23
CA ASP A 787 20.63 4.74 46.70
C ASP A 787 19.19 5.25 46.51
N ARG A 788 18.73 5.27 45.25
CA ARG A 788 17.38 5.69 44.87
C ARG A 788 16.38 4.59 45.29
N GLN A 789 15.91 4.62 46.54
CA GLN A 789 14.90 3.65 47.01
C GLN A 789 13.59 3.79 46.20
N LEU A 790 13.37 2.91 45.23
CA LEU A 790 12.14 2.84 44.45
C LEU A 790 11.11 2.01 45.22
N SER A 791 9.93 2.57 45.49
CA SER A 791 8.86 1.80 46.14
C SER A 791 8.34 0.69 45.19
N PRO A 792 7.73 -0.38 45.72
CA PRO A 792 7.10 -1.43 44.92
C PRO A 792 6.11 -0.88 43.87
N ALA A 793 5.33 0.15 44.22
CA ALA A 793 4.39 0.79 43.32
C ALA A 793 5.10 1.60 42.21
N ASP A 794 6.20 2.29 42.54
CA ASP A 794 6.96 3.09 41.57
C ASP A 794 7.63 2.21 40.51
N ARG A 795 8.09 1.02 40.88
CA ARG A 795 8.64 0.04 39.93
C ARG A 795 7.62 -0.38 38.89
N TRP A 796 6.37 -0.63 39.30
CA TRP A 796 5.29 -0.99 38.37
C TRP A 796 4.80 0.18 37.52
N ARG A 797 4.81 1.40 38.07
CA ARG A 797 4.59 2.63 37.28
C ARG A 797 5.62 2.81 36.18
N LEU A 798 6.91 2.53 36.47
CA LEU A 798 8.00 2.57 35.50
C LEU A 798 7.90 1.45 34.45
N VAL A 799 7.56 0.21 34.84
CA VAL A 799 7.40 -0.92 33.90
C VAL A 799 6.22 -0.71 32.95
N LEU A 800 5.09 -0.21 33.45
CA LEU A 800 3.87 -0.02 32.65
C LEU A 800 3.82 1.35 31.96
N GLY A 801 4.68 2.30 32.34
CA GLY A 801 4.71 3.65 31.79
C GLY A 801 3.48 4.51 32.14
N ARG A 802 2.79 4.22 33.25
CA ARG A 802 1.53 4.88 33.66
C ARG A 802 1.64 5.60 35.00
N ARG A 803 0.77 6.59 35.23
CA ARG A 803 0.72 7.42 36.47
C ARG A 803 2.07 8.04 36.86
N GLN A 804 2.76 8.59 35.86
CA GLN A 804 4.09 9.19 36.04
C GLN A 804 4.05 10.46 36.92
N ASP A 805 2.90 11.11 37.00
CA ASP A 805 2.60 12.22 37.91
C ASP A 805 2.73 11.84 39.39
N ARG A 806 2.67 10.54 39.71
CA ARG A 806 2.81 10.00 41.06
C ARG A 806 4.21 9.45 41.36
N LEU A 807 5.14 9.52 40.40
CA LEU A 807 6.53 9.11 40.62
C LEU A 807 7.31 10.17 41.43
N PRO A 808 8.26 9.76 42.28
CA PRO A 808 9.14 10.71 42.96
C PRO A 808 10.00 11.46 41.93
N PRO A 809 10.42 12.72 42.21
CA PRO A 809 11.24 13.52 41.29
C PRO A 809 12.54 12.82 40.84
N SER A 810 13.09 11.94 41.68
CA SER A 810 14.29 11.15 41.39
C SER A 810 14.08 10.02 40.36
N ALA A 811 12.82 9.63 40.10
CA ALA A 811 12.44 8.58 39.15
C ALA A 811 11.76 9.12 37.87
N ALA A 812 11.35 10.39 37.86
CA ALA A 812 10.68 11.01 36.71
C ALA A 812 11.52 10.93 35.42
N GLY A 813 12.83 11.22 35.49
CA GLY A 813 13.72 11.13 34.32
C GLY A 813 13.85 9.73 33.72
N LEU A 814 13.67 8.66 34.52
CA LEU A 814 13.67 7.28 34.02
C LEU A 814 12.42 6.95 33.19
N ALA A 815 11.27 7.51 33.59
CA ALA A 815 10.02 7.36 32.84
C ALA A 815 10.13 8.10 31.51
N THR A 816 10.51 9.38 31.55
CA THR A 816 10.64 10.24 30.37
C THR A 816 11.62 9.68 29.34
N ALA A 817 12.79 9.20 29.78
CA ALA A 817 13.79 8.65 28.86
C ALA A 817 13.31 7.39 28.12
N LEU A 818 12.43 6.58 28.72
CA LEU A 818 11.87 5.38 28.10
C LEU A 818 10.57 5.65 27.33
N ASP A 819 9.83 6.71 27.67
CA ASP A 819 8.67 7.18 26.91
C ASP A 819 9.06 7.64 25.50
N GLU A 820 10.28 8.12 25.30
CA GLU A 820 10.80 8.46 23.98
C GLU A 820 10.98 7.25 23.05
N LEU A 821 11.13 6.05 23.61
CA LEU A 821 11.17 4.79 22.86
C LEU A 821 9.77 4.18 22.74
N TYR A 822 9.10 3.96 23.87
CA TYR A 822 7.83 3.19 23.93
C TYR A 822 6.56 4.07 23.90
N GLY A 823 6.69 5.38 23.77
CA GLY A 823 5.57 6.31 23.66
C GLY A 823 5.08 6.38 22.21
N SER A 824 3.76 6.41 22.03
CA SER A 824 3.08 6.25 20.73
C SER A 824 3.21 7.45 19.75
N GLY A 825 4.36 8.13 19.70
CA GLY A 825 4.63 9.23 18.76
C GLY A 825 3.74 10.47 18.96
N ARG A 826 2.96 10.49 20.05
CA ARG A 826 2.28 11.65 20.61
C ARG A 826 2.63 11.64 22.08
N GLY A 827 3.31 12.67 22.56
CA GLY A 827 3.70 12.76 23.96
C GLY A 827 2.57 12.33 24.88
N GLU A 828 2.71 11.15 25.48
CA GLU A 828 1.85 10.64 26.55
C GLU A 828 2.17 11.34 27.89
N GLY A 829 2.93 12.45 27.81
CA GLY A 829 2.99 13.55 28.78
C GLY A 829 2.23 14.82 28.36
N SER A 830 1.50 14.83 27.23
CA SER A 830 0.56 15.93 26.98
C SER A 830 -0.59 15.78 27.96
N ARG A 831 -0.75 16.78 28.84
CA ARG A 831 -1.89 16.91 29.75
C ARG A 831 -3.19 17.03 28.93
N GLY A 832 -3.68 15.91 28.41
CA GLY A 832 -4.88 15.79 27.59
C GLY A 832 -5.97 15.10 28.39
N GLY A 833 -6.42 15.72 29.48
CA GLY A 833 -7.39 15.09 30.38
C GLY A 833 -8.14 16.05 31.30
N LEU A 834 -8.28 17.34 30.98
CA LEU A 834 -9.22 18.26 31.64
C LEU A 834 -9.73 19.31 30.64
N PRO A 835 -11.03 19.62 30.58
CA PRO A 835 -11.54 20.70 29.75
C PRO A 835 -11.33 22.04 30.49
N GLY A 836 -10.34 22.83 30.06
CA GLY A 836 -10.22 24.22 30.51
C GLY A 836 -8.84 24.86 30.36
N SER A 837 -8.76 25.86 29.46
CA SER A 837 -7.92 27.07 29.54
C SER A 837 -6.40 26.94 29.80
N GLY A 838 -5.59 27.21 28.77
CA GLY A 838 -4.25 27.80 28.94
C GLY A 838 -3.18 27.20 28.02
N GLY A 839 -2.76 27.97 27.00
CA GLY A 839 -1.58 27.63 26.19
C GLY A 839 -0.30 27.76 27.01
N GLY A 840 0.36 26.63 27.29
CA GLY A 840 1.68 26.57 27.90
C GLY A 840 2.79 26.76 26.85
N ARG A 841 3.72 27.69 27.13
CA ARG A 841 4.95 27.96 26.38
C ARG A 841 6.10 27.13 26.96
N GLU A 842 6.07 25.81 26.80
CA GLU A 842 7.25 24.98 27.10
C GLU A 842 7.87 24.45 25.80
N ALA A 843 9.20 24.36 25.79
CA ALA A 843 10.00 24.02 24.61
C ALA A 843 9.80 22.55 24.20
N PRO A 844 9.95 22.22 22.90
CA PRO A 844 10.01 20.83 22.46
C PRO A 844 11.12 20.09 23.23
N TYR A 845 10.77 18.96 23.84
CA TYR A 845 11.70 18.07 24.56
C TYR A 845 12.72 17.44 23.55
N PRO A 846 13.89 16.97 24.00
CA PRO A 846 15.20 17.31 23.44
C PRO A 846 15.60 16.56 22.16
N GLY A 847 16.70 17.00 21.54
CA GLY A 847 17.30 16.31 20.38
C GLY A 847 17.94 14.96 20.76
N VAL A 848 18.12 14.07 19.77
CA VAL A 848 18.68 12.69 19.94
C VAL A 848 19.95 12.64 20.79
N ARG A 849 20.84 13.62 20.63
CA ARG A 849 22.10 13.69 21.37
C ARG A 849 21.90 13.88 22.87
N GLU A 850 21.01 14.79 23.26
CA GLU A 850 20.66 15.06 24.64
C GLU A 850 19.96 13.83 25.27
N TRP A 851 19.09 13.16 24.53
CA TRP A 851 18.48 11.89 24.94
C TRP A 851 19.52 10.78 25.13
N SER A 852 20.48 10.66 24.21
CA SER A 852 21.59 9.70 24.29
C SER A 852 22.50 9.94 25.51
N GLU A 853 22.82 11.20 25.82
CA GLU A 853 23.60 11.58 27.02
C GLU A 853 22.82 11.30 28.32
N GLU A 854 21.51 11.53 28.31
CA GLU A 854 20.61 11.21 29.43
C GLU A 854 20.52 9.69 29.68
N LEU A 855 20.37 8.87 28.62
CA LEU A 855 20.39 7.41 28.74
C LEU A 855 21.71 6.88 29.32
N ALA A 856 22.86 7.46 28.91
CA ALA A 856 24.16 7.12 29.47
C ALA A 856 24.22 7.43 30.98
N ALA A 857 23.69 8.57 31.40
CA ALA A 857 23.69 8.99 32.79
C ALA A 857 22.74 8.17 33.67
N LEU A 858 21.60 7.74 33.12
CA LEU A 858 20.55 7.04 33.87
C LEU A 858 20.77 5.52 33.95
N PHE A 859 21.18 4.90 32.83
CA PHE A 859 21.29 3.43 32.72
C PHE A 859 22.73 2.94 32.52
N GLY A 860 23.64 3.78 32.02
CA GLY A 860 25.02 3.43 31.70
C GLY A 860 25.24 3.09 30.21
N PRO A 861 26.51 2.95 29.77
CA PRO A 861 26.86 2.87 28.35
C PRO A 861 26.32 1.62 27.63
N GLY A 862 26.25 0.46 28.30
CA GLY A 862 25.75 -0.77 27.69
C GLY A 862 24.25 -0.73 27.36
N ILE A 863 23.42 -0.23 28.27
CA ILE A 863 21.96 -0.15 28.09
C ILE A 863 21.58 0.98 27.14
N ARG A 864 22.33 2.09 27.14
CA ARG A 864 22.17 3.15 26.13
C ARG A 864 22.20 2.57 24.72
N GLU A 865 23.21 1.77 24.39
CA GLU A 865 23.32 1.20 23.05
C GLU A 865 22.16 0.25 22.71
N GLU A 866 21.68 -0.54 23.68
CA GLU A 866 20.51 -1.40 23.51
C GLU A 866 19.24 -0.61 23.21
N VAL A 867 18.99 0.47 23.96
CA VAL A 867 17.81 1.34 23.79
C VAL A 867 17.87 2.10 22.46
N LEU A 868 19.04 2.61 22.07
CA LEU A 868 19.24 3.28 20.78
C LEU A 868 19.09 2.31 19.60
N ALA A 869 19.57 1.08 19.73
CA ALA A 869 19.37 0.04 18.72
C ALA A 869 17.89 -0.35 18.58
N ALA A 870 17.15 -0.47 19.69
CA ALA A 870 15.71 -0.70 19.68
C ALA A 870 14.94 0.46 19.01
N ALA A 871 15.30 1.70 19.33
CA ALA A 871 14.70 2.90 18.70
C ALA A 871 14.89 2.93 17.18
N ALA A 872 16.08 2.54 16.71
CA ALA A 872 16.37 2.43 15.28
C ALA A 872 15.52 1.33 14.60
N ALA A 873 15.30 0.20 15.30
CA ALA A 873 14.47 -0.90 14.83
C ALA A 873 12.99 -0.49 14.70
N GLU A 874 12.49 0.34 15.62
CA GLU A 874 11.11 0.90 15.63
C GLU A 874 10.92 2.09 14.66
N GLY A 875 11.97 2.52 13.95
CA GLY A 875 11.88 3.50 12.86
C GLY A 875 12.44 4.89 13.17
N ARG A 876 13.06 5.10 14.34
CA ARG A 876 13.70 6.37 14.73
C ARG A 876 15.13 6.46 14.16
N THR A 877 15.21 6.86 12.89
CA THR A 877 16.45 6.81 12.07
C THR A 877 17.51 7.87 12.41
N ASP A 878 17.13 8.93 13.10
CA ASP A 878 18.02 10.00 13.60
C ASP A 878 19.00 9.50 14.68
N VAL A 879 18.70 8.38 15.33
CA VAL A 879 19.55 7.70 16.32
C VAL A 879 20.78 7.03 15.72
N LEU A 880 20.72 6.63 14.45
CA LEU A 880 21.81 5.90 13.78
C LEU A 880 23.12 6.70 13.70
N ALA A 881 23.05 8.03 13.79
CA ALA A 881 24.23 8.92 13.76
C ALA A 881 24.99 8.99 15.09
N GLU A 882 24.36 8.60 16.21
CA GLU A 882 24.93 8.66 17.56
C GLU A 882 25.44 7.29 18.04
N LEU A 883 25.28 6.24 17.21
CA LEU A 883 25.88 4.92 17.41
C LEU A 883 27.39 4.99 17.15
N ASP A 884 28.21 4.60 18.13
CA ASP A 884 29.66 4.56 17.97
C ASP A 884 30.07 3.30 17.18
N PRO A 885 30.72 3.44 16.00
CA PRO A 885 31.13 2.30 15.19
C PRO A 885 32.14 1.37 15.87
N GLN A 886 32.83 1.81 16.94
CA GLN A 886 33.86 1.04 17.64
C GLN A 886 33.32 0.19 18.79
N SER A 887 32.30 0.67 19.50
CA SER A 887 31.69 -0.01 20.66
C SER A 887 30.53 -0.93 20.30
N VAL A 888 29.83 -0.63 19.20
CA VAL A 888 28.63 -1.37 18.79
C VAL A 888 29.00 -2.77 18.32
N ARG A 889 28.36 -3.78 18.93
CA ARG A 889 28.55 -5.19 18.58
C ARG A 889 27.98 -5.48 17.19
N PRO A 890 28.71 -6.17 16.30
CA PRO A 890 28.15 -6.62 15.03
C PRO A 890 27.00 -7.59 15.23
N SER A 891 25.82 -7.25 14.72
CA SER A 891 24.67 -8.14 14.65
C SER A 891 24.00 -8.04 13.28
N VAL A 892 23.32 -9.12 12.90
CA VAL A 892 22.52 -9.17 11.66
C VAL A 892 21.35 -8.22 11.76
N ASP A 893 20.71 -8.10 12.93
CA ASP A 893 19.64 -7.12 13.20
C ASP A 893 20.06 -5.66 12.96
N LEU A 894 21.26 -5.29 13.37
CA LEU A 894 21.78 -3.95 13.16
C LEU A 894 22.08 -3.71 11.68
N LEU A 895 22.71 -4.69 11.02
CA LEU A 895 22.97 -4.64 9.59
C LEU A 895 21.67 -4.52 8.78
N ARG A 896 20.65 -5.32 9.14
CA ARG A 896 19.28 -5.29 8.61
C ARG A 896 18.67 -3.90 8.75
N THR A 897 18.66 -3.36 9.96
CA THR A 897 18.09 -2.04 10.27
C THR A 897 18.77 -0.92 9.49
N VAL A 898 20.10 -0.98 9.36
CA VAL A 898 20.86 0.01 8.57
C VAL A 898 20.56 -0.11 7.07
N LEU A 899 20.44 -1.33 6.53
CA LEU A 899 20.14 -1.56 5.10
C LEU A 899 18.71 -1.17 4.72
N ARG A 900 17.71 -1.50 5.55
CA ARG A 900 16.30 -1.12 5.35
C ARG A 900 16.11 0.39 5.21
N HIS A 901 16.87 1.17 5.97
CA HIS A 901 16.79 2.64 5.99
C HIS A 901 17.77 3.31 5.03
N ALA A 902 18.76 2.58 4.52
CA ALA A 902 19.76 3.10 3.57
C ALA A 902 19.14 3.61 2.26
N GLY A 903 18.03 3.00 1.78
CA GLY A 903 17.39 3.34 0.50
C GLY A 903 16.72 4.71 0.44
N GLY A 904 16.50 5.39 1.57
CA GLY A 904 15.81 6.69 1.67
C GLY A 904 16.65 7.83 2.26
N LEU A 905 17.94 7.59 2.57
CA LEU A 905 18.80 8.58 3.22
C LEU A 905 19.51 9.50 2.22
N PRO A 906 19.71 10.80 2.54
CA PRO A 906 20.58 11.68 1.77
C PRO A 906 22.00 11.11 1.66
N GLU A 907 22.65 11.30 0.51
CA GLU A 907 23.95 10.69 0.17
C GLU A 907 25.06 11.01 1.19
N ALA A 908 25.00 12.18 1.83
CA ALA A 908 25.90 12.57 2.93
C ALA A 908 25.77 11.69 4.19
N ARG A 909 24.56 11.20 4.51
CA ARG A 909 24.31 10.31 5.66
C ARG A 909 24.64 8.86 5.33
N LEU A 910 24.37 8.41 4.11
CA LEU A 910 24.85 7.12 3.58
C LEU A 910 26.37 7.00 3.66
N ALA A 911 27.09 8.08 3.33
CA ALA A 911 28.56 8.10 3.41
C ALA A 911 29.09 7.88 4.84
N ALA A 912 28.37 8.37 5.87
CA ALA A 912 28.72 8.16 7.27
C ALA A 912 28.47 6.73 7.76
N LEU A 913 27.49 6.02 7.17
CA LEU A 913 27.12 4.65 7.55
C LEU A 913 27.92 3.56 6.79
N ARG A 914 28.46 3.85 5.59
CA ARG A 914 29.26 2.88 4.81
C ARG A 914 30.42 2.23 5.57
N PRO A 915 31.24 2.96 6.38
CA PRO A 915 32.31 2.35 7.15
C PRO A 915 31.81 1.35 8.19
N LEU A 916 30.68 1.64 8.84
CA LEU A 916 30.03 0.74 9.79
C LEU A 916 29.56 -0.53 9.06
N VAL A 917 28.77 -0.39 7.98
CA VAL A 917 28.23 -1.53 7.21
C VAL A 917 29.36 -2.43 6.68
N ARG A 918 30.41 -1.84 6.11
CA ARG A 918 31.56 -2.59 5.59
C ARG A 918 32.28 -3.37 6.69
N ARG A 919 32.51 -2.75 7.86
CA ARG A 919 33.12 -3.45 9.01
C ARG A 919 32.24 -4.61 9.48
N LEU A 920 30.93 -4.39 9.61
CA LEU A 920 29.96 -5.41 10.00
C LEU A 920 30.01 -6.61 9.05
N VAL A 921 29.97 -6.35 7.73
CA VAL A 921 30.06 -7.37 6.68
C VAL A 921 31.41 -8.10 6.71
N ASP A 922 32.52 -7.38 6.86
CA ASP A 922 33.87 -7.96 6.90
C ASP A 922 34.10 -8.84 8.14
N GLU A 923 33.58 -8.47 9.30
CA GLU A 923 33.66 -9.26 10.54
C GLU A 923 32.78 -10.51 10.46
N LEU A 924 31.51 -10.38 10.02
CA LEU A 924 30.60 -11.51 9.84
C LEU A 924 31.10 -12.50 8.78
N THR A 925 31.63 -12.01 7.66
CA THR A 925 32.22 -12.85 6.60
C THR A 925 33.44 -13.62 7.12
N ARG A 926 34.31 -13.00 7.91
CA ARG A 926 35.48 -13.67 8.51
C ARG A 926 35.08 -14.75 9.51
N GLU A 927 34.08 -14.47 10.34
CA GLU A 927 33.55 -15.42 11.32
C GLU A 927 32.93 -16.63 10.60
N LEU A 928 32.10 -16.38 9.59
CA LEU A 928 31.45 -17.43 8.81
C LEU A 928 32.47 -18.24 8.00
N ALA A 929 33.42 -17.61 7.31
CA ALA A 929 34.47 -18.29 6.54
C ALA A 929 35.35 -19.20 7.43
N THR A 930 35.61 -18.81 8.68
CA THR A 930 36.34 -19.63 9.64
C THR A 930 35.56 -20.87 10.04
N ARG A 931 34.24 -20.75 10.21
CA ARG A 931 33.33 -21.88 10.52
C ARG A 931 33.11 -22.82 9.31
N LEU A 932 33.07 -22.28 8.09
CA LEU A 932 32.79 -23.01 6.85
C LEU A 932 34.01 -23.76 6.26
N ARG A 933 35.24 -23.30 6.52
CA ARG A 933 36.48 -23.87 5.96
C ARG A 933 36.65 -25.39 6.16
N PRO A 934 36.31 -26.00 7.33
CA PRO A 934 36.40 -27.45 7.52
C PRO A 934 35.35 -28.25 6.73
N ALA A 935 34.17 -27.68 6.49
CA ALA A 935 33.07 -28.35 5.77
C ALA A 935 33.33 -28.44 4.25
N LEU A 936 34.09 -27.49 3.70
CA LEU A 936 34.37 -27.36 2.27
C LEU A 936 35.66 -28.07 1.81
N HIS A 937 36.45 -28.59 2.75
CA HIS A 937 37.66 -29.35 2.47
C HIS A 937 37.43 -30.84 2.77
N GLY A 938 36.73 -31.53 1.85
CA GLY A 938 36.77 -32.98 1.78
C GLY A 938 38.23 -33.47 1.76
N THR A 939 38.52 -34.53 2.51
CA THR A 939 39.88 -35.03 2.74
C THR A 939 40.56 -35.42 1.41
N ALA A 940 41.35 -34.50 0.87
CA ALA A 940 42.16 -34.74 -0.33
C ALA A 940 43.31 -35.69 0.02
N LEU A 941 43.09 -37.00 -0.12
CA LEU A 941 44.15 -38.00 0.07
C LEU A 941 45.18 -37.90 -1.07
N PRO A 942 46.45 -37.58 -0.79
CA PRO A 942 47.48 -37.50 -1.82
C PRO A 942 47.76 -38.89 -2.41
N ARG A 943 47.71 -39.00 -3.76
CA ARG A 943 48.03 -40.25 -4.46
C ARG A 943 49.54 -40.39 -4.63
N PRO A 944 50.14 -41.56 -4.33
CA PRO A 944 51.56 -41.81 -4.58
C PRO A 944 51.83 -41.91 -6.09
N SER A 945 52.88 -41.24 -6.56
CA SER A 945 53.32 -41.21 -7.95
C SER A 945 54.84 -41.42 -8.03
N ARG A 946 55.31 -42.00 -9.13
CA ARG A 946 56.75 -42.14 -9.43
C ARG A 946 57.29 -41.02 -10.31
N ARG A 947 56.43 -40.12 -10.78
CA ARG A 947 56.84 -38.95 -11.57
C ARG A 947 57.34 -37.86 -10.62
N PRO A 948 58.51 -37.26 -10.88
CA PRO A 948 58.99 -36.11 -10.10
C PRO A 948 57.98 -34.97 -10.22
N GLY A 949 57.45 -34.48 -9.09
CA GLY A 949 56.44 -33.42 -9.13
C GLY A 949 55.79 -33.01 -7.80
N GLY A 950 56.11 -33.68 -6.70
CA GLY A 950 55.68 -33.27 -5.36
C GLY A 950 56.65 -33.75 -4.28
N GLY A 951 56.35 -33.52 -3.00
CA GLY A 951 57.24 -33.90 -1.89
C GLY A 951 57.52 -35.42 -1.85
N LEU A 952 58.77 -35.81 -1.58
CA LEU A 952 59.21 -37.20 -1.53
C LEU A 952 58.52 -37.94 -0.36
N ASP A 953 57.82 -39.03 -0.64
CA ASP A 953 57.24 -39.89 0.39
C ASP A 953 58.35 -40.78 0.97
N LEU A 954 59.10 -40.24 1.94
CA LEU A 954 60.30 -40.87 2.49
C LEU A 954 60.07 -42.33 2.95
N PRO A 955 58.98 -42.66 3.70
CA PRO A 955 58.75 -44.03 4.14
C PRO A 955 58.50 -45.01 2.98
N ARG A 956 57.74 -44.61 1.95
CA ARG A 956 57.49 -45.46 0.77
C ARG A 956 58.71 -45.56 -0.13
N THR A 957 59.45 -44.46 -0.29
CA THR A 957 60.70 -44.43 -1.03
C THR A 957 61.74 -45.32 -0.36
N LEU A 958 61.90 -45.26 0.96
CA LEU A 958 62.80 -46.14 1.69
C LEU A 958 62.40 -47.61 1.51
N ARG A 959 61.13 -47.98 1.75
CA ARG A 959 60.66 -49.36 1.55
C ARG A 959 60.87 -49.88 0.13
N ALA A 960 60.61 -49.05 -0.88
CA ALA A 960 60.79 -49.41 -2.28
C ALA A 960 62.27 -49.59 -2.68
N ASN A 961 63.20 -49.05 -1.89
CA ASN A 961 64.64 -49.07 -2.12
C ASN A 961 65.43 -49.81 -1.02
N LEU A 962 64.78 -50.51 -0.09
CA LEU A 962 65.49 -51.29 0.94
C LEU A 962 66.42 -52.36 0.31
N ALA A 963 66.08 -52.87 -0.87
CA ALA A 963 66.92 -53.80 -1.62
C ALA A 963 68.23 -53.17 -2.16
N THR A 964 68.33 -51.84 -2.21
CA THR A 964 69.55 -51.12 -2.63
C THR A 964 70.38 -50.64 -1.44
N ALA A 965 70.02 -51.07 -0.23
CA ALA A 965 70.78 -50.80 0.99
C ALA A 965 72.13 -51.51 0.97
N ARG A 966 73.22 -50.75 1.10
CA ARG A 966 74.59 -51.29 1.21
C ARG A 966 75.22 -50.80 2.51
N ARG A 967 76.08 -51.62 3.12
CA ARG A 967 76.90 -51.19 4.26
C ARG A 967 78.18 -50.55 3.73
N GLY A 968 78.48 -49.35 4.17
CA GLY A 968 79.77 -48.69 3.94
C GLY A 968 80.90 -49.38 4.72
N GLU A 969 82.14 -49.04 4.37
CA GLU A 969 83.35 -49.56 5.04
C GLU A 969 83.42 -49.20 6.54
N ASP A 970 82.66 -48.20 6.97
CA ASP A 970 82.45 -47.76 8.34
C ASP A 970 81.26 -48.45 9.06
N GLY A 971 80.61 -49.42 8.40
CA GLY A 971 79.49 -50.20 8.93
C GLY A 971 78.11 -49.51 8.86
N ARG A 972 78.02 -48.28 8.33
CA ARG A 972 76.75 -47.55 8.18
C ARG A 972 75.95 -48.07 6.98
N VAL A 973 74.64 -48.28 7.16
CA VAL A 973 73.74 -48.69 6.07
C VAL A 973 73.29 -47.46 5.28
N VAL A 974 73.66 -47.40 4.01
CA VAL A 974 73.29 -46.33 3.07
C VAL A 974 72.31 -46.92 2.04
N VAL A 975 71.16 -46.26 1.86
CA VAL A 975 70.13 -46.65 0.90
C VAL A 975 70.16 -45.68 -0.28
N ILE A 976 70.41 -46.17 -1.50
CA ILE A 976 70.41 -45.34 -2.71
C ILE A 976 68.97 -45.31 -3.27
N PRO A 977 68.29 -44.15 -3.30
CA PRO A 977 66.88 -44.05 -3.69
C PRO A 977 66.70 -44.10 -5.23
N GLU A 978 66.89 -45.26 -5.84
CA GLU A 978 66.72 -45.47 -7.30
C GLU A 978 65.26 -45.36 -7.77
N ARG A 979 64.30 -45.67 -6.89
CA ARG A 979 62.85 -45.62 -7.13
C ARG A 979 62.17 -44.61 -6.21
N PRO A 980 62.37 -43.30 -6.41
CA PRO A 980 61.73 -42.29 -5.58
C PRO A 980 60.21 -42.29 -5.80
N VAL A 981 59.45 -42.32 -4.71
CA VAL A 981 57.99 -42.19 -4.72
C VAL A 981 57.65 -40.81 -4.18
N PHE A 982 56.97 -40.01 -4.98
CA PHE A 982 56.55 -38.65 -4.68
C PHE A 982 55.05 -38.60 -4.37
N ARG A 983 54.64 -37.67 -3.52
CA ARG A 983 53.23 -37.37 -3.28
C ARG A 983 52.75 -36.38 -4.34
N THR A 984 51.93 -36.81 -5.29
CA THR A 984 51.30 -35.91 -6.25
C THR A 984 50.03 -35.30 -5.66
N ARG A 985 49.84 -33.98 -5.81
CA ARG A 985 48.56 -33.32 -5.52
C ARG A 985 47.51 -33.87 -6.49
N ALA A 986 46.34 -34.28 -5.99
CA ALA A 986 45.22 -34.64 -6.85
C ALA A 986 44.86 -33.43 -7.73
N LYS A 987 44.77 -33.64 -9.05
CA LYS A 987 44.33 -32.62 -10.00
C LYS A 987 42.84 -32.34 -9.72
N ARG A 988 42.47 -31.08 -9.45
CA ARG A 988 41.06 -30.65 -9.33
C ARG A 988 40.35 -30.92 -10.65
N ALA A 989 39.29 -31.73 -10.63
CA ALA A 989 38.43 -31.97 -11.78
C ALA A 989 37.05 -32.40 -11.32
N ALA A 990 36.29 -31.45 -10.79
CA ALA A 990 34.83 -31.43 -10.84
C ALA A 990 34.41 -29.97 -10.58
N GLU A 991 34.09 -29.23 -11.64
CA GLU A 991 33.44 -27.92 -11.55
C GLU A 991 31.94 -28.20 -11.34
N TRP A 992 31.48 -28.06 -10.11
CA TRP A 992 30.05 -28.06 -9.80
C TRP A 992 29.51 -26.64 -9.95
N ARG A 993 28.29 -26.53 -10.48
CA ARG A 993 27.59 -25.25 -10.56
C ARG A 993 26.57 -25.16 -9.43
N LEU A 994 26.63 -24.11 -8.63
CA LEU A 994 25.69 -23.78 -7.57
C LEU A 994 24.88 -22.55 -7.98
N ILE A 995 23.56 -22.67 -8.08
CA ILE A 995 22.65 -21.55 -8.30
C ILE A 995 21.86 -21.35 -7.00
N LEU A 996 22.14 -20.26 -6.28
CA LEU A 996 21.38 -19.83 -5.11
C LEU A 996 20.24 -18.93 -5.56
N VAL A 997 19.00 -19.37 -5.33
CA VAL A 997 17.77 -18.65 -5.66
C VAL A 997 17.17 -18.16 -4.34
N THR A 998 17.33 -16.88 -4.05
CA THR A 998 17.02 -16.30 -2.74
C THR A 998 15.83 -15.35 -2.83
N ASP A 999 14.85 -15.59 -1.96
CA ASP A 999 13.68 -14.72 -1.78
C ASP A 999 14.07 -13.44 -1.04
N VAL A 1000 13.69 -12.29 -1.59
CA VAL A 1000 13.98 -10.95 -1.01
C VAL A 1000 12.73 -10.25 -0.48
N SER A 1001 11.69 -11.03 -0.16
CA SER A 1001 10.49 -10.54 0.53
C SER A 1001 10.82 -9.96 1.91
N GLY A 1002 9.92 -9.11 2.43
CA GLY A 1002 10.12 -8.46 3.72
C GLY A 1002 10.28 -9.42 4.90
N SER A 1003 9.62 -10.59 4.85
CA SER A 1003 9.76 -11.67 5.84
C SER A 1003 11.10 -12.43 5.74
N MET A 1004 11.79 -12.31 4.60
CA MET A 1004 13.00 -13.04 4.27
C MET A 1004 14.28 -12.23 4.47
N GLU A 1005 14.21 -11.00 4.99
CA GLU A 1005 15.34 -10.06 5.03
C GLU A 1005 16.57 -10.65 5.77
N ALA A 1006 16.39 -11.24 6.95
CA ALA A 1006 17.50 -11.84 7.71
C ALA A 1006 18.13 -13.05 6.98
N SER A 1007 17.28 -13.92 6.44
CA SER A 1007 17.69 -15.08 5.64
C SER A 1007 18.36 -14.68 4.32
N THR A 1008 17.97 -13.55 3.73
CA THR A 1008 18.58 -12.98 2.53
C THR A 1008 20.00 -12.52 2.81
N VAL A 1009 20.21 -11.82 3.94
CA VAL A 1009 21.55 -11.39 4.38
C VAL A 1009 22.47 -12.59 4.55
N TRP A 1010 21.99 -13.65 5.20
CA TRP A 1010 22.76 -14.89 5.36
C TRP A 1010 23.04 -15.60 4.04
N ALA A 1011 22.07 -15.68 3.14
CA ALA A 1011 22.24 -16.26 1.82
C ALA A 1011 23.29 -15.50 0.99
N ALA A 1012 23.25 -14.17 1.01
CA ALA A 1012 24.23 -13.30 0.35
C ALA A 1012 25.64 -13.50 0.89
N LEU A 1013 25.82 -13.44 2.22
CA LEU A 1013 27.13 -13.67 2.86
C LEU A 1013 27.66 -15.08 2.58
N THR A 1014 26.78 -16.09 2.58
CA THR A 1014 27.15 -17.48 2.27
C THR A 1014 27.55 -17.62 0.81
N ALA A 1015 26.82 -16.99 -0.12
CA ALA A 1015 27.15 -16.96 -1.54
C ALA A 1015 28.54 -16.37 -1.79
N SER A 1016 28.86 -15.23 -1.16
CA SER A 1016 30.17 -14.59 -1.26
C SER A 1016 31.31 -15.47 -0.71
N VAL A 1017 31.08 -16.18 0.39
CA VAL A 1017 32.09 -17.12 0.90
C VAL A 1017 32.26 -18.33 -0.02
N LEU A 1018 31.18 -18.84 -0.63
CA LEU A 1018 31.22 -19.99 -1.53
C LEU A 1018 31.82 -19.65 -2.92
N ALA A 1019 31.67 -18.42 -3.41
CA ALA A 1019 32.33 -17.96 -4.65
C ALA A 1019 33.86 -18.04 -4.57
N GLY A 1020 34.44 -17.87 -3.37
CA GLY A 1020 35.87 -18.06 -3.13
C GLY A 1020 36.36 -19.52 -3.20
N VAL A 1021 35.47 -20.51 -3.38
CA VAL A 1021 35.83 -21.94 -3.42
C VAL A 1021 36.22 -22.36 -4.85
N PRO A 1022 37.48 -22.76 -5.13
CA PRO A 1022 37.97 -22.96 -6.50
C PRO A 1022 37.38 -24.16 -7.28
N THR A 1023 36.42 -24.88 -6.71
CA THR A 1023 35.77 -26.06 -7.31
C THR A 1023 34.28 -25.84 -7.56
N LEU A 1024 33.77 -24.62 -7.30
CA LEU A 1024 32.38 -24.24 -7.42
C LEU A 1024 32.25 -22.97 -8.26
N SER A 1025 31.32 -22.95 -9.22
CA SER A 1025 30.84 -21.71 -9.84
C SER A 1025 29.52 -21.31 -9.18
N THR A 1026 29.50 -20.19 -8.47
CA THR A 1026 28.33 -19.72 -7.70
C THR A 1026 27.58 -18.65 -8.47
N HIS A 1027 26.29 -18.87 -8.70
CA HIS A 1027 25.34 -17.88 -9.22
C HIS A 1027 24.37 -17.48 -8.11
N PHE A 1028 24.01 -16.19 -8.05
CA PHE A 1028 23.08 -15.67 -7.06
C PHE A 1028 21.93 -14.96 -7.75
N LEU A 1029 20.74 -15.55 -7.65
CA LEU A 1029 19.48 -15.00 -8.14
C LEU A 1029 18.67 -14.48 -6.96
N ALA A 1030 18.33 -13.20 -6.99
CA ALA A 1030 17.39 -12.59 -6.06
C ALA A 1030 16.01 -12.50 -6.70
N PHE A 1031 14.95 -12.89 -6.01
CA PHE A 1031 13.59 -12.80 -6.55
C PHE A 1031 12.58 -12.21 -5.56
N SER A 1032 11.67 -11.40 -6.09
CA SER A 1032 10.42 -10.99 -5.46
C SER A 1032 9.27 -11.20 -6.46
N THR A 1033 8.65 -10.12 -6.96
CA THR A 1033 7.77 -10.17 -8.15
C THR A 1033 8.56 -10.15 -9.46
N LYS A 1034 9.85 -9.78 -9.39
CA LYS A 1034 10.81 -9.81 -10.49
C LYS A 1034 12.03 -10.62 -10.06
N VAL A 1035 12.73 -11.17 -11.04
CA VAL A 1035 13.99 -11.89 -10.83
C VAL A 1035 15.14 -10.99 -11.26
N VAL A 1036 16.19 -10.92 -10.43
CA VAL A 1036 17.43 -10.19 -10.70
C VAL A 1036 18.59 -11.16 -10.56
N ASP A 1037 19.44 -11.22 -11.59
CA ASP A 1037 20.69 -11.97 -11.54
C ASP A 1037 21.81 -11.06 -11.02
N LEU A 1038 22.36 -11.41 -9.85
CA LEU A 1038 23.45 -10.67 -9.19
C LEU A 1038 24.75 -11.48 -9.18
N THR A 1039 24.90 -12.42 -10.12
CA THR A 1039 26.10 -13.27 -10.23
C THR A 1039 27.40 -12.45 -10.29
N ASP A 1040 27.41 -11.28 -10.96
CA ASP A 1040 28.59 -10.41 -11.10
C ASP A 1040 29.01 -9.71 -9.78
N HIS A 1041 28.13 -9.70 -8.77
CA HIS A 1041 28.34 -9.03 -7.49
C HIS A 1041 28.64 -10.00 -6.34
N VAL A 1042 28.72 -11.31 -6.59
CA VAL A 1042 28.91 -12.32 -5.53
C VAL A 1042 30.25 -12.15 -4.80
N ASP A 1043 31.28 -11.65 -5.47
CA ASP A 1043 32.59 -11.39 -4.86
C ASP A 1043 32.61 -10.18 -3.88
N ASP A 1044 31.60 -9.30 -3.93
CA ASP A 1044 31.44 -8.16 -3.01
C ASP A 1044 30.10 -8.21 -2.25
N PRO A 1045 30.08 -8.76 -1.03
CA PRO A 1045 28.85 -8.89 -0.23
C PRO A 1045 28.19 -7.55 0.09
N LEU A 1046 28.94 -6.43 0.14
CA LEU A 1046 28.36 -5.12 0.39
C LEU A 1046 27.53 -4.63 -0.81
N SER A 1047 28.07 -4.78 -2.02
CA SER A 1047 27.37 -4.38 -3.25
C SER A 1047 26.11 -5.22 -3.47
N LEU A 1048 26.20 -6.54 -3.23
CA LEU A 1048 25.09 -7.47 -3.32
C LEU A 1048 23.95 -7.10 -2.34
N LEU A 1049 24.27 -6.77 -1.08
CA LEU A 1049 23.28 -6.35 -0.08
C LEU A 1049 22.65 -4.98 -0.34
N LEU A 1050 23.35 -4.07 -1.03
CA LEU A 1050 22.83 -2.73 -1.37
C LEU A 1050 21.96 -2.74 -2.64
N GLU A 1051 22.19 -3.67 -3.56
CA GLU A 1051 21.40 -3.84 -4.79
C GLU A 1051 20.10 -4.61 -4.55
N VAL A 1052 20.08 -5.50 -3.54
CA VAL A 1052 18.86 -6.20 -3.11
C VAL A 1052 17.89 -5.22 -2.46
N ARG A 1053 16.86 -4.82 -3.20
CA ARG A 1053 15.73 -4.07 -2.64
C ARG A 1053 14.73 -5.03 -2.01
N VAL A 1054 14.58 -4.93 -0.69
CA VAL A 1054 13.62 -5.70 0.09
C VAL A 1054 12.22 -5.13 -0.13
N GLY A 1055 11.30 -5.95 -0.67
CA GLY A 1055 9.89 -5.59 -0.81
C GLY A 1055 9.19 -6.07 -2.09
N GLY A 1056 7.89 -6.36 -1.96
CA GLY A 1056 7.04 -6.93 -3.02
C GLY A 1056 6.52 -8.32 -2.64
N GLY A 1057 5.55 -8.83 -3.40
CA GLY A 1057 5.10 -10.22 -3.27
C GLY A 1057 6.16 -11.23 -3.70
N THR A 1058 5.98 -12.49 -3.32
CA THR A 1058 6.93 -13.57 -3.56
C THR A 1058 6.50 -14.39 -4.79
N HIS A 1059 7.37 -14.47 -5.82
CA HIS A 1059 7.16 -15.34 -6.99
C HIS A 1059 8.28 -16.38 -7.16
N ILE A 1060 8.24 -17.46 -6.38
CA ILE A 1060 9.32 -18.49 -6.34
C ILE A 1060 9.44 -19.20 -7.69
N ALA A 1061 8.31 -19.50 -8.33
CA ALA A 1061 8.29 -20.16 -9.64
C ALA A 1061 9.05 -19.37 -10.73
N ALA A 1062 8.98 -18.03 -10.72
CA ALA A 1062 9.74 -17.21 -11.66
C ALA A 1062 11.26 -17.31 -11.42
N GLY A 1063 11.70 -17.31 -10.16
CA GLY A 1063 13.10 -17.51 -9.79
C GLY A 1063 13.64 -18.87 -10.26
N LEU A 1064 12.87 -19.95 -10.06
CA LEU A 1064 13.22 -21.29 -10.55
C LEU A 1064 13.24 -21.40 -12.08
N ARG A 1065 12.31 -20.73 -12.76
CA ARG A 1065 12.29 -20.68 -14.23
C ARG A 1065 13.55 -20.03 -14.78
N HIS A 1066 13.99 -18.92 -14.19
CA HIS A 1066 15.23 -18.27 -14.58
C HIS A 1066 16.46 -19.11 -14.22
N ALA A 1067 16.46 -19.76 -13.05
CA ALA A 1067 17.50 -20.71 -12.68
C ALA A 1067 17.65 -21.83 -13.72
N ARG A 1068 16.53 -22.32 -14.29
CA ARG A 1068 16.54 -23.33 -15.37
C ARG A 1068 17.25 -22.83 -16.64
N GLU A 1069 17.15 -21.56 -16.97
CA GLU A 1069 17.84 -20.96 -18.13
C GLU A 1069 19.37 -20.95 -17.95
N LEU A 1070 19.86 -20.91 -16.69
CA LEU A 1070 21.28 -20.97 -16.35
C LEU A 1070 21.85 -22.40 -16.26
N VAL A 1071 20.99 -23.42 -16.33
CA VAL A 1071 21.40 -24.84 -16.30
C VAL A 1071 22.04 -25.23 -17.63
N THR A 1072 23.32 -25.59 -17.61
CA THR A 1072 24.05 -26.09 -18.79
C THR A 1072 24.25 -27.61 -18.74
N VAL A 1073 24.72 -28.12 -17.60
CA VAL A 1073 24.93 -29.56 -17.36
C VAL A 1073 24.10 -29.98 -16.13
N PRO A 1074 22.87 -30.47 -16.32
CA PRO A 1074 21.94 -30.76 -15.22
C PRO A 1074 22.54 -31.66 -14.13
N SER A 1075 23.25 -32.73 -14.53
CA SER A 1075 23.86 -33.70 -13.60
C SER A 1075 24.99 -33.15 -12.73
N ARG A 1076 25.44 -31.91 -12.98
CA ARG A 1076 26.45 -31.17 -12.20
C ARG A 1076 25.96 -29.80 -11.75
N THR A 1077 24.64 -29.59 -11.74
CA THR A 1077 24.02 -28.35 -11.30
C THR A 1077 23.22 -28.59 -10.02
N LEU A 1078 23.55 -27.80 -9.00
CA LEU A 1078 22.85 -27.74 -7.72
C LEU A 1078 22.08 -26.42 -7.66
N VAL A 1079 20.76 -26.49 -7.55
CA VAL A 1079 19.88 -25.33 -7.36
C VAL A 1079 19.41 -25.32 -5.91
N VAL A 1080 19.72 -24.26 -5.17
CA VAL A 1080 19.32 -24.08 -3.77
C VAL A 1080 18.35 -22.93 -3.68
N VAL A 1081 17.11 -23.20 -3.28
CA VAL A 1081 16.08 -22.18 -3.06
C VAL A 1081 16.06 -21.79 -1.59
N VAL A 1082 16.27 -20.52 -1.26
CA VAL A 1082 16.17 -19.98 0.10
C VAL A 1082 14.91 -19.13 0.18
N SER A 1083 13.87 -19.63 0.86
CA SER A 1083 12.56 -18.98 1.01
C SER A 1083 11.83 -19.52 2.25
N ASP A 1084 10.83 -18.79 2.75
CA ASP A 1084 9.85 -19.29 3.70
C ASP A 1084 8.78 -20.19 3.03
N PHE A 1085 8.87 -20.36 1.71
CA PHE A 1085 7.95 -21.15 0.89
C PHE A 1085 6.50 -20.67 0.95
N GLU A 1086 6.29 -19.39 1.25
CA GLU A 1086 5.01 -18.71 1.07
C GLU A 1086 4.95 -18.13 -0.35
N GLU A 1087 4.33 -18.88 -1.27
CA GLU A 1087 4.19 -18.47 -2.67
C GLU A 1087 2.97 -17.54 -2.81
N GLY A 1088 3.21 -16.30 -3.29
CA GLY A 1088 2.15 -15.31 -3.54
C GLY A 1088 1.38 -15.54 -4.85
N TYR A 1089 1.75 -16.59 -5.59
CA TYR A 1089 1.18 -17.03 -6.87
C TYR A 1089 0.65 -18.47 -6.76
N PRO A 1090 -0.02 -18.98 -7.80
CA PRO A 1090 -0.52 -20.35 -7.77
C PRO A 1090 0.61 -21.37 -7.62
N VAL A 1091 0.53 -22.20 -6.57
CA VAL A 1091 1.54 -23.23 -6.25
C VAL A 1091 1.73 -24.24 -7.39
N GLY A 1092 0.73 -24.42 -8.25
CA GLY A 1092 0.82 -25.28 -9.43
C GLY A 1092 2.01 -24.92 -10.34
N GLY A 1093 2.26 -23.63 -10.56
CA GLY A 1093 3.40 -23.15 -11.35
C GLY A 1093 4.74 -23.49 -10.69
N LEU A 1094 4.85 -23.30 -9.38
CA LEU A 1094 6.03 -23.66 -8.59
C LEU A 1094 6.35 -25.16 -8.68
N LEU A 1095 5.35 -26.01 -8.47
CA LEU A 1095 5.53 -27.46 -8.54
C LEU A 1095 5.91 -27.94 -9.94
N ALA A 1096 5.40 -27.30 -10.99
CA ALA A 1096 5.77 -27.61 -12.37
C ALA A 1096 7.26 -27.31 -12.63
N GLU A 1097 7.76 -26.16 -12.19
CA GLU A 1097 9.18 -25.80 -12.37
C GLU A 1097 10.12 -26.70 -11.57
N VAL A 1098 9.76 -27.07 -10.33
CA VAL A 1098 10.53 -28.04 -9.53
C VAL A 1098 10.59 -29.40 -10.24
N ARG A 1099 9.45 -29.93 -10.70
CA ARG A 1099 9.41 -31.21 -11.43
C ARG A 1099 10.22 -31.14 -12.73
N ALA A 1100 10.23 -30.00 -13.41
CA ALA A 1100 11.02 -29.80 -14.62
C ALA A 1100 12.53 -29.85 -14.34
N LEU A 1101 13.01 -29.17 -13.30
CA LEU A 1101 14.43 -29.18 -12.90
C LEU A 1101 14.89 -30.55 -12.40
N VAL A 1102 14.08 -31.20 -11.55
CA VAL A 1102 14.36 -32.55 -11.06
C VAL A 1102 14.33 -33.57 -12.21
N GLY A 1103 13.34 -33.46 -13.10
CA GLY A 1103 13.21 -34.30 -14.30
C GLY A 1103 14.36 -34.12 -15.30
N ALA A 1104 14.95 -32.93 -15.37
CA ALA A 1104 16.15 -32.65 -16.18
C ALA A 1104 17.43 -33.27 -15.58
N GLY A 1105 17.40 -33.72 -14.31
CA GLY A 1105 18.54 -34.32 -13.61
C GLY A 1105 19.35 -33.33 -12.77
N CYS A 1106 18.82 -32.13 -12.50
CA CYS A 1106 19.41 -31.20 -11.54
C CYS A 1106 19.17 -31.68 -10.11
N GLN A 1107 20.10 -31.37 -9.20
CA GLN A 1107 19.83 -31.50 -7.78
C GLN A 1107 19.18 -30.20 -7.29
N VAL A 1108 17.92 -30.27 -6.86
CA VAL A 1108 17.19 -29.10 -6.36
C VAL A 1108 16.99 -29.28 -4.85
N LEU A 1109 17.40 -28.29 -4.07
CA LEU A 1109 17.32 -28.28 -2.61
C LEU A 1109 16.52 -27.06 -2.15
N GLY A 1110 15.61 -27.26 -1.20
CA GLY A 1110 14.91 -26.20 -0.51
C GLY A 1110 15.53 -25.94 0.85
N CYS A 1111 15.93 -24.69 1.10
CA CYS A 1111 16.38 -24.20 2.38
C CYS A 1111 15.28 -23.32 2.98
N ALA A 1112 14.62 -23.80 4.03
CA ALA A 1112 13.63 -23.02 4.76
C ALA A 1112 14.30 -21.84 5.50
N SER A 1113 13.57 -20.74 5.62
CA SER A 1113 14.01 -19.55 6.39
C SER A 1113 14.33 -19.93 7.84
N LEU A 1114 15.33 -19.25 8.40
CA LEU A 1114 15.75 -19.42 9.79
C LEU A 1114 15.76 -18.08 10.53
N ASP A 1115 15.49 -18.15 11.85
CA ASP A 1115 15.81 -17.06 12.77
C ASP A 1115 17.33 -17.03 13.11
N ASP A 1116 17.76 -16.00 13.84
CA ASP A 1116 19.15 -15.82 14.28
C ASP A 1116 19.66 -16.96 15.19
N ALA A 1117 18.75 -17.75 15.77
CA ALA A 1117 19.04 -18.91 16.59
C ALA A 1117 19.06 -20.24 15.81
N GLY A 1118 18.84 -20.20 14.49
CA GLY A 1118 18.84 -21.37 13.62
C GLY A 1118 17.55 -22.19 13.65
N ARG A 1119 16.40 -21.57 13.96
CA ARG A 1119 15.09 -22.23 14.04
C ARG A 1119 14.23 -21.96 12.81
N PRO A 1120 13.47 -22.97 12.33
CA PRO A 1120 12.69 -22.87 11.10
C PRO A 1120 11.51 -21.90 11.17
N ARG A 1121 11.33 -21.09 10.11
CA ARG A 1121 10.07 -20.42 9.74
C ARG A 1121 9.72 -20.74 8.28
N TYR A 1122 8.66 -21.49 8.04
CA TYR A 1122 8.22 -21.82 6.67
C TYR A 1122 6.80 -22.38 6.59
N SER A 1123 6.21 -22.33 5.39
CA SER A 1123 4.93 -22.98 5.11
C SER A 1123 5.09 -24.50 5.00
N THR A 1124 4.60 -25.22 6.00
CA THR A 1124 4.70 -26.69 6.08
C THR A 1124 3.91 -27.39 4.96
N GLY A 1125 2.77 -26.81 4.54
CA GLY A 1125 1.94 -27.33 3.45
C GLY A 1125 2.64 -27.30 2.10
N VAL A 1126 3.23 -26.15 1.74
CA VAL A 1126 3.96 -25.99 0.48
C VAL A 1126 5.25 -26.81 0.51
N ALA A 1127 6.01 -26.78 1.61
CA ALA A 1127 7.22 -27.59 1.77
C ALA A 1127 6.95 -29.09 1.58
N GLY A 1128 5.84 -29.62 2.14
CA GLY A 1128 5.45 -31.02 1.93
C GLY A 1128 5.19 -31.37 0.46
N GLN A 1129 4.55 -30.46 -0.29
CA GLN A 1129 4.33 -30.65 -1.73
C GLN A 1129 5.62 -30.58 -2.54
N LEU A 1130 6.56 -29.71 -2.16
CA LEU A 1130 7.88 -29.58 -2.79
C LEU A 1130 8.73 -30.84 -2.59
N VAL A 1131 8.70 -31.43 -1.39
CA VAL A 1131 9.33 -32.72 -1.10
C VAL A 1131 8.72 -33.83 -1.95
N ALA A 1132 7.39 -33.87 -2.05
CA ALA A 1132 6.70 -34.83 -2.93
C ALA A 1132 7.03 -34.63 -4.42
N ALA A 1133 7.35 -33.40 -4.83
CA ALA A 1133 7.79 -33.07 -6.19
C ALA A 1133 9.28 -33.39 -6.47
N GLY A 1134 10.03 -33.84 -5.45
CA GLY A 1134 11.43 -34.25 -5.58
C GLY A 1134 12.47 -33.23 -5.14
N MET A 1135 12.07 -32.13 -4.48
CA MET A 1135 12.97 -31.16 -3.85
C MET A 1135 13.02 -31.39 -2.33
N PRO A 1136 14.09 -31.99 -1.77
CA PRO A 1136 14.24 -32.09 -0.32
C PRO A 1136 14.26 -30.70 0.31
N VAL A 1137 13.42 -30.48 1.32
CA VAL A 1137 13.36 -29.23 2.08
C VAL A 1137 13.93 -29.48 3.47
N ALA A 1138 14.87 -28.64 3.88
CA ALA A 1138 15.43 -28.66 5.23
C ALA A 1138 15.61 -27.23 5.74
N ALA A 1139 15.47 -27.04 7.04
CA ALA A 1139 15.80 -25.80 7.71
C ALA A 1139 17.26 -25.91 8.17
N LEU A 1140 18.15 -25.13 7.55
CA LEU A 1140 19.59 -25.33 7.67
C LEU A 1140 20.30 -24.02 7.95
N SER A 1141 21.08 -23.98 9.02
CA SER A 1141 21.95 -22.84 9.29
C SER A 1141 22.95 -22.66 8.13
N PRO A 1142 23.53 -21.46 7.95
CA PRO A 1142 24.55 -21.23 6.93
C PRO A 1142 25.68 -22.28 6.93
N LEU A 1143 26.06 -22.77 8.11
CA LEU A 1143 27.05 -23.84 8.29
C LEU A 1143 26.55 -25.21 7.82
N GLU A 1144 25.30 -25.54 8.11
CA GLU A 1144 24.68 -26.81 7.71
C GLU A 1144 24.35 -26.81 6.22
N LEU A 1145 23.93 -25.69 5.65
CA LEU A 1145 23.73 -25.53 4.21
C LEU A 1145 25.03 -25.81 3.46
N ALA A 1146 26.15 -25.25 3.89
CA ALA A 1146 27.45 -25.51 3.27
C ALA A 1146 27.90 -26.98 3.42
N ARG A 1147 27.59 -27.63 4.54
CA ARG A 1147 27.82 -29.08 4.71
C ARG A 1147 26.94 -29.90 3.78
N TRP A 1148 25.66 -29.55 3.66
CA TRP A 1148 24.71 -30.24 2.80
C TRP A 1148 25.09 -30.12 1.31
N VAL A 1149 25.50 -28.92 0.90
CA VAL A 1149 26.11 -28.67 -0.42
C VAL A 1149 27.36 -29.53 -0.58
N GLY A 1150 28.24 -29.58 0.42
CA GLY A 1150 29.45 -30.42 0.41
C GLY A 1150 29.19 -31.93 0.31
N GLU A 1151 28.18 -32.46 1.01
CA GLU A 1151 27.75 -33.87 0.94
C GLU A 1151 27.19 -34.26 -0.43
N LYS A 1152 26.54 -33.31 -1.12
CA LYS A 1152 25.96 -33.54 -2.44
C LYS A 1152 26.98 -33.46 -3.58
N ILE A 1153 28.06 -32.72 -3.36
CA ILE A 1153 29.18 -32.54 -4.28
C ILE A 1153 30.20 -33.69 -4.19
N ALA A 1154 30.34 -34.29 -3.01
CA ALA A 1154 31.27 -35.40 -2.71
C ALA A 1154 30.78 -36.74 -3.24
#